data_AF-A0A6N7XK35-F1
#
_entry.id   AF-A0A6N7XK35-F1
#
_cell.length_a   1.000
_cell.length_b   1.000
_cell.length_c   1.000
_cell.angle_alpha   90.00
_cell.angle_beta   90.00
_cell.angle_gamma   90.00
#
_symmetry.space_group_name_H-M   'P 1'
#
loop_
_entity.id
_entity.type
_entity.pdbx_description
1 polymer ?
#
loop_
_entity_poly.entity_id
_entity_poly.type
_entity_poly.pdbx_seq_one_letter_code
_entity_poly.pdbx_strand_id
1 'polypeptide(L)'
;MPRKGGSIGRIDRINEKYIQHSSAERIGICAECGKPFERIWVPSQNRYNNQKTCGSCRMAKANGFKKVTIPYSPHAAQQKIHDSEARFKILVCLPPGEFILGANKSIEDVNVDDYVFGNNRKLNKVYRKIVNDYDGLLYKINARFILPFEVTDEHPILLTKVIRNDNYKAFKKGKRPKKTIWNVEESIWVKACDVEKYLNEQTQYVKWCLKIPRLEGTTNIDKWKMRKLETRKKHYKPHFPINEKTAWLLGLYMADGSTSNCTVDYSLGTHEKGFIERVKTIYEELGYSVHANDKELDNSTQLAVCSTALAELFAKEFDTGASNKQIPQDILLHKDRNIIINFLRGYFDGDGHFDEKQLRIYGKTASRKLAYQLQLLLARLGYSAYIHENTRKEKSMIRGREINNSNPFYMVVCSSSQLINELGYSDKTKHIREFSFIKDDAIYIPLESVETREYKGKVYNLSTNDDTFLVSNIVSHNCGNRFGKDLGSIGEGVMRFIEMENEERSIDVNPPVLWWIVAPNMRLARQNWRDLKKLLPKELVYDISLSNLTIETINGGIIEIHSADDPETLVGVGLDIVTITEAARVKELDTVWANLRQRLDSPGRGPGGKGGIALINSTPRGRTYFYKLALMGDKDSSLYSPSYETFHFSTWDNPHMGKKRYTIVGEDSMGNPITFEDEIKMGMTNDRYRQDYLAEFIMEINSVFPHYDRVLIRPPLDCRSDEAMAEFWSEWEKVDPFETYTIGYDPASKGDGKPCVIRDSKGKVVKIDLMSRLGWDAQWDRLAMYSRLYNGATVNFGQTGLGETIGSQLTKRGIPNVPINEQGNNKAKLVEDFAVVVEQQWCQIPWSTEVEKQLQDYVSVDREGRSTQYHNATDSGHDDIVSALYFCFSDFQSPALLLPWVGRVGGISKSN
;
A
#
# COMPACT_ATOMS: atom_id res chain seq x y z
N MET A 1 54.87 29.52 -29.64
CA MET A 1 53.82 28.54 -29.98
C MET A 1 53.73 27.49 -28.88
N PRO A 2 52.54 27.16 -28.38
CA PRO A 2 52.21 25.84 -27.85
C PRO A 2 51.25 25.10 -28.81
N ARG A 3 51.33 23.76 -28.90
CA ARG A 3 50.36 22.97 -29.69
C ARG A 3 49.08 22.72 -28.89
N LYS A 4 47.94 22.88 -29.55
CA LYS A 4 46.60 22.53 -29.02
C LYS A 4 46.38 21.01 -29.06
N GLY A 5 45.42 20.54 -28.26
CA GLY A 5 44.74 19.26 -28.48
C GLY A 5 44.89 18.24 -27.34
N GLY A 6 43.85 18.11 -26.52
CA GLY A 6 43.64 16.90 -25.72
C GLY A 6 43.30 15.69 -26.61
N SER A 7 43.33 14.48 -26.06
CA SER A 7 43.13 13.26 -26.83
C SER A 7 41.68 13.07 -27.29
N ILE A 8 41.41 13.40 -28.56
CA ILE A 8 40.13 13.20 -29.26
C ILE A 8 39.66 11.75 -29.11
N GLY A 9 38.40 11.56 -28.70
CA GLY A 9 37.80 10.27 -28.38
C GLY A 9 37.65 9.33 -29.58
N ARG A 10 37.43 8.04 -29.30
CA ARG A 10 37.27 7.02 -30.36
C ARG A 10 36.03 7.28 -31.22
N ILE A 11 34.96 7.81 -30.63
CA ILE A 11 33.72 8.17 -31.33
C ILE A 11 33.91 9.43 -32.17
N ASP A 12 34.52 10.48 -31.62
CA ASP A 12 34.80 11.72 -32.34
C ASP A 12 35.69 11.47 -33.57
N ARG A 13 36.72 10.63 -33.42
CA ARG A 13 37.62 10.23 -34.53
C ARG A 13 36.96 9.30 -35.57
N ILE A 14 35.78 8.76 -35.26
CA ILE A 14 34.90 8.07 -36.21
C ILE A 14 33.96 9.08 -36.88
N ASN A 15 33.43 10.05 -36.12
CA ASN A 15 32.61 11.14 -36.64
C ASN A 15 33.39 12.04 -37.61
N GLU A 16 34.64 12.42 -37.30
CA GLU A 16 35.55 13.13 -38.21
C GLU A 16 35.77 12.36 -39.52
N LYS A 17 35.85 11.01 -39.48
CA LYS A 17 35.90 10.19 -40.69
C LYS A 17 34.61 10.26 -41.49
N TYR A 18 33.45 10.11 -40.86
CA TYR A 18 32.16 10.26 -41.56
C TYR A 18 31.95 11.67 -42.13
N ILE A 19 32.50 12.71 -41.50
CA ILE A 19 32.46 14.10 -41.99
C ILE A 19 33.29 14.29 -43.29
N GLN A 20 34.32 13.45 -43.53
CA GLN A 20 35.16 13.56 -44.73
C GLN A 20 34.68 12.74 -45.94
N HIS A 21 33.66 11.89 -45.82
CA HIS A 21 33.23 11.03 -46.92
C HIS A 21 32.20 11.68 -47.87
N SER A 22 32.73 12.07 -49.03
CA SER A 22 32.14 12.08 -50.39
C SER A 22 30.63 12.36 -50.58
N SER A 23 30.33 13.23 -51.54
CA SER A 23 28.98 13.58 -52.04
C SER A 23 28.27 12.47 -52.85
N ALA A 24 28.59 11.20 -52.61
CA ALA A 24 28.08 10.04 -53.33
C ALA A 24 27.20 9.09 -52.49
N GLU A 25 27.13 9.27 -51.16
CA GLU A 25 26.48 8.30 -50.27
C GLU A 25 24.96 8.51 -50.08
N ARG A 26 24.24 7.38 -49.98
CA ARG A 26 22.77 7.29 -49.82
C ARG A 26 22.27 7.91 -48.51
N ILE A 27 23.07 7.87 -47.46
CA ILE A 27 22.72 8.37 -46.13
C ILE A 27 23.44 9.70 -45.90
N GLY A 28 22.71 10.72 -45.43
CA GLY A 28 23.26 12.00 -45.01
C GLY A 28 22.89 12.30 -43.56
N ILE A 29 23.76 13.03 -42.84
CA ILE A 29 23.44 13.55 -41.50
C ILE A 29 22.65 14.85 -41.65
N CYS A 30 21.57 15.00 -40.87
CA CYS A 30 20.75 16.21 -40.88
C CYS A 30 21.44 17.35 -40.12
N ALA A 31 21.71 18.46 -40.81
CA ALA A 31 22.37 19.64 -40.24
C ALA A 31 21.54 20.41 -39.19
N GLU A 32 20.27 20.07 -38.98
CA GLU A 32 19.37 20.72 -38.02
C GLU A 32 19.00 19.83 -36.82
N CYS A 33 19.23 18.50 -36.87
CA CYS A 33 18.87 17.60 -35.76
C CYS A 33 19.83 16.43 -35.55
N GLY A 34 20.98 16.39 -36.22
CA GLY A 34 22.01 15.36 -36.07
C GLY A 34 21.65 13.95 -36.56
N LYS A 35 20.37 13.67 -36.86
CA LYS A 35 19.91 12.32 -37.24
C LYS A 35 20.31 11.97 -38.68
N PRO A 36 20.74 10.72 -38.95
CA PRO A 36 20.93 10.23 -40.31
C PRO A 36 19.58 10.11 -41.03
N PHE A 37 19.56 10.41 -42.33
CA PHE A 37 18.39 10.27 -43.20
C PHE A 37 18.81 9.85 -44.61
N GLU A 38 17.92 9.18 -45.34
CA GLU A 38 18.18 8.82 -46.73
C GLU A 38 17.98 10.01 -47.67
N ARG A 39 18.95 10.20 -48.58
CA ARG A 39 18.88 11.14 -49.70
C ARG A 39 18.14 10.49 -50.86
N ILE A 40 17.43 11.30 -51.64
CA ILE A 40 16.67 10.79 -52.80
C ILE A 40 17.64 10.68 -53.98
N TRP A 41 17.65 9.53 -54.64
CA TRP A 41 18.38 9.32 -55.90
C TRP A 41 17.76 10.16 -57.03
N VAL A 42 18.60 10.81 -57.84
CA VAL A 42 18.16 11.65 -58.97
C VAL A 42 18.67 11.01 -60.27
N PRO A 43 17.85 10.22 -60.98
CA PRO A 43 18.29 9.47 -62.17
C PRO A 43 18.91 10.34 -63.25
N SER A 44 18.33 11.53 -63.50
CA SER A 44 18.81 12.50 -64.50
C SER A 44 20.16 13.16 -64.18
N GLN A 45 20.72 12.94 -62.98
CA GLN A 45 22.04 13.44 -62.57
C GLN A 45 22.97 12.33 -62.06
N ASN A 46 22.53 11.06 -62.14
CA ASN A 46 23.27 9.87 -61.68
C ASN A 46 23.88 10.01 -60.27
N ARG A 47 23.17 10.67 -59.34
CA ARG A 47 23.64 10.95 -57.97
C ARG A 47 22.49 11.09 -56.98
N TYR A 48 22.81 10.94 -55.69
CA TYR A 48 21.92 11.34 -54.60
C TYR A 48 21.80 12.87 -54.49
N ASN A 49 20.66 13.36 -54.01
CA ASN A 49 20.44 14.80 -53.88
C ASN A 49 21.25 15.43 -52.73
N ASN A 50 21.72 16.66 -52.93
CA ASN A 50 22.53 17.41 -51.95
C ASN A 50 21.69 18.01 -50.80
N GLN A 51 20.65 17.30 -50.34
CA GLN A 51 19.82 17.74 -49.23
C GLN A 51 20.63 17.69 -47.92
N LYS A 52 20.61 18.81 -47.18
CA LYS A 52 21.31 18.96 -45.89
C LYS A 52 20.43 18.63 -44.68
N THR A 53 19.12 18.51 -44.86
CA THR A 53 18.13 18.36 -43.78
C THR A 53 17.14 17.24 -44.09
N CYS A 54 16.69 16.52 -43.06
CA CYS A 54 15.77 15.39 -43.21
C CYS A 54 14.34 15.86 -43.55
N GLY A 55 13.45 14.92 -43.88
CA GLY A 55 12.07 15.22 -44.28
C GLY A 55 11.26 15.94 -43.20
N SER A 56 11.36 15.48 -41.95
CA SER A 56 10.62 16.06 -40.81
C SER A 56 11.09 17.47 -40.45
N CYS A 57 12.40 17.74 -40.46
CA CYS A 57 12.92 19.10 -40.29
C CYS A 57 12.46 20.04 -41.41
N ARG A 58 12.45 19.58 -42.67
CA ARG A 58 11.91 20.37 -43.79
C ARG A 58 10.41 20.64 -43.68
N MET A 59 9.63 19.67 -43.23
CA MET A 59 8.19 19.87 -42.97
C MET A 59 7.96 20.87 -41.82
N ALA A 60 8.72 20.78 -40.72
CA ALA A 60 8.64 21.76 -39.64
C ALA A 60 8.99 23.18 -40.13
N LYS A 61 10.04 23.32 -40.96
CA LYS A 61 10.46 24.60 -41.52
C LYS A 61 9.51 25.16 -42.59
N ALA A 62 8.73 24.30 -43.25
CA ALA A 62 7.68 24.70 -44.19
C ALA A 62 6.36 25.08 -43.49
N ASN A 63 6.05 24.46 -42.35
CA ASN A 63 4.81 24.69 -41.60
C ASN A 63 4.94 25.77 -40.51
N GLY A 64 6.17 26.18 -40.15
CA GLY A 64 6.46 27.14 -39.08
C GLY A 64 6.42 26.54 -37.66
N PHE A 65 5.82 25.36 -37.46
CA PHE A 65 5.73 24.67 -36.18
C PHE A 65 5.84 23.14 -36.33
N LYS A 66 6.21 22.47 -35.23
CA LYS A 66 6.34 21.01 -35.13
C LYS A 66 5.28 20.50 -34.14
N LYS A 67 4.23 19.86 -34.63
CA LYS A 67 3.16 19.30 -33.78
C LYS A 67 3.70 18.08 -33.01
N VAL A 68 3.76 18.19 -31.68
CA VAL A 68 4.13 17.11 -30.75
C VAL A 68 2.90 16.73 -29.94
N THR A 69 2.70 15.44 -29.68
CA THR A 69 1.55 14.94 -28.90
C THR A 69 2.06 14.44 -27.55
N ILE A 70 1.62 15.05 -26.46
CA ILE A 70 1.91 14.56 -25.10
C ILE A 70 1.08 13.27 -24.89
N PRO A 71 1.67 12.16 -24.39
CA PRO A 71 0.98 10.88 -24.20
C PRO A 71 0.14 10.87 -22.91
N TYR A 72 -0.78 11.83 -22.78
CA TYR A 72 -1.60 12.03 -21.58
C TYR A 72 -3.03 12.46 -21.94
N SER A 73 -4.03 11.87 -21.28
CA SER A 73 -5.45 12.18 -21.51
C SER A 73 -6.24 11.98 -20.20
N PRO A 74 -6.80 13.04 -19.58
CA PRO A 74 -7.45 12.96 -18.27
C PRO A 74 -8.92 12.47 -18.31
N HIS A 75 -9.42 11.95 -17.18
CA HIS A 75 -10.84 11.61 -16.98
C HIS A 75 -11.62 12.75 -16.28
N ALA A 76 -12.96 12.71 -16.27
CA ALA A 76 -13.82 13.81 -15.80
C ALA A 76 -13.48 14.48 -14.44
N ALA A 77 -13.02 13.74 -13.41
CA ALA A 77 -12.56 14.39 -12.18
C ALA A 77 -11.18 15.02 -12.33
N GLN A 78 -10.26 14.41 -13.10
CA GLN A 78 -9.02 15.06 -13.54
C GLN A 78 -9.30 16.23 -14.50
N GLN A 79 -10.41 16.25 -15.22
CA GLN A 79 -10.79 17.34 -16.13
C GLN A 79 -11.01 18.63 -15.33
N LYS A 80 -11.83 18.61 -14.27
CA LYS A 80 -12.01 19.68 -13.25
C LYS A 80 -10.73 20.13 -12.50
N ILE A 81 -9.58 19.61 -12.91
CA ILE A 81 -8.32 19.52 -12.20
C ILE A 81 -7.13 19.85 -13.13
N HIS A 82 -7.42 20.01 -14.43
CA HIS A 82 -6.62 20.68 -15.48
C HIS A 82 -7.38 21.92 -16.00
N ASP A 83 -8.71 21.87 -16.05
CA ASP A 83 -9.62 23.01 -16.25
C ASP A 83 -9.67 23.95 -15.01
N SER A 84 -8.77 23.73 -14.05
CA SER A 84 -8.62 24.48 -12.80
C SER A 84 -7.18 24.95 -12.76
N GLU A 85 -6.94 26.20 -12.33
CA GLU A 85 -5.60 26.77 -12.21
C GLU A 85 -4.75 26.11 -11.08
N ALA A 86 -5.20 24.97 -10.54
CA ALA A 86 -4.65 24.12 -9.47
C ALA A 86 -4.22 22.69 -9.95
N ARG A 87 -3.14 22.12 -9.41
CA ARG A 87 -1.94 21.79 -10.25
C ARG A 87 -1.26 20.37 -10.11
N PHE A 88 -1.96 19.20 -10.10
CA PHE A 88 -1.43 17.99 -9.36
C PHE A 88 -1.68 16.45 -9.69
N LYS A 89 -2.35 15.87 -10.74
CA LYS A 89 -3.16 14.58 -10.51
C LYS A 89 -2.98 13.29 -11.48
N ILE A 90 -3.22 11.99 -11.08
CA ILE A 90 -2.59 10.64 -11.58
C ILE A 90 -3.53 9.36 -11.85
N LEU A 91 -3.13 8.26 -12.59
CA LEU A 91 -3.40 6.75 -12.35
C LEU A 91 -2.79 5.66 -13.37
N VAL A 92 -2.98 4.29 -13.24
CA VAL A 92 -2.25 3.12 -13.95
C VAL A 92 -3.02 1.71 -14.10
N CYS A 93 -2.64 0.72 -14.99
CA CYS A 93 -3.28 -0.66 -15.27
C CYS A 93 -2.39 -1.87 -15.85
N LEU A 94 -2.95 -3.13 -16.07
CA LEU A 94 -2.45 -4.48 -16.60
C LEU A 94 -2.99 -4.95 -18.00
N PRO A 95 -2.43 -5.90 -18.79
CA PRO A 95 -2.97 -6.34 -20.10
C PRO A 95 -4.15 -7.36 -20.11
N PRO A 96 -4.90 -7.52 -21.23
CA PRO A 96 -5.94 -8.54 -21.45
C PRO A 96 -5.38 -9.96 -21.67
N GLY A 97 -6.25 -10.96 -21.55
CA GLY A 97 -5.93 -12.40 -21.69
C GLY A 97 -5.35 -13.02 -20.42
N GLU A 98 -5.08 -12.20 -19.39
CA GLU A 98 -4.61 -12.65 -18.08
C GLU A 98 -5.76 -13.18 -17.23
N PHE A 99 -5.54 -14.36 -16.65
CA PHE A 99 -6.60 -15.14 -16.03
C PHE A 99 -6.68 -14.87 -14.52
N ILE A 100 -7.86 -14.45 -14.07
CA ILE A 100 -8.12 -14.03 -12.69
C ILE A 100 -8.92 -15.10 -11.95
N LEU A 101 -8.34 -15.62 -10.87
CA LEU A 101 -8.91 -16.78 -10.16
C LEU A 101 -9.94 -16.36 -9.09
N GLY A 102 -10.94 -17.23 -8.90
CA GLY A 102 -12.15 -16.95 -8.13
C GLY A 102 -13.29 -16.60 -9.08
N ALA A 103 -13.14 -15.52 -9.86
CA ALA A 103 -14.05 -15.19 -10.94
C ALA A 103 -13.90 -16.18 -12.10
N ASN A 104 -12.67 -16.69 -12.30
CA ASN A 104 -12.29 -17.69 -13.29
C ASN A 104 -12.58 -17.23 -14.73
N LYS A 105 -12.21 -15.97 -15.01
CA LYS A 105 -12.36 -15.25 -16.28
C LYS A 105 -11.05 -14.55 -16.65
N SER A 106 -10.91 -14.11 -17.90
CA SER A 106 -9.89 -13.12 -18.27
C SER A 106 -10.20 -11.77 -17.63
N ILE A 107 -9.19 -10.94 -17.34
CA ILE A 107 -9.36 -9.65 -16.64
C ILE A 107 -10.29 -8.67 -17.39
N GLU A 108 -10.33 -8.73 -18.72
CA GLU A 108 -11.24 -8.01 -19.61
C GLU A 108 -12.71 -8.44 -19.47
N ASP A 109 -13.00 -9.60 -18.87
CA ASP A 109 -14.35 -10.16 -18.65
C ASP A 109 -14.79 -10.17 -17.17
N VAL A 110 -13.87 -9.94 -16.21
CA VAL A 110 -14.21 -9.73 -14.80
C VAL A 110 -15.10 -8.49 -14.65
N ASN A 111 -16.15 -8.56 -13.86
CA ASN A 111 -17.07 -7.44 -13.61
C ASN A 111 -17.00 -6.96 -12.15
N VAL A 112 -17.65 -5.83 -11.88
CA VAL A 112 -18.01 -5.47 -10.51
C VAL A 112 -18.97 -6.54 -9.97
N ASP A 113 -18.88 -6.80 -8.65
CA ASP A 113 -19.59 -7.86 -7.93
C ASP A 113 -19.13 -9.30 -8.19
N ASP A 114 -18.17 -9.55 -9.10
CA ASP A 114 -17.42 -10.81 -9.12
C ASP A 114 -16.56 -10.96 -7.84
N TYR A 115 -16.20 -12.20 -7.50
CA TYR A 115 -15.32 -12.52 -6.36
C TYR A 115 -14.01 -13.13 -6.86
N VAL A 116 -12.86 -12.67 -6.35
CA VAL A 116 -11.52 -13.13 -6.75
C VAL A 116 -10.69 -13.52 -5.53
N PHE A 117 -9.75 -14.47 -5.68
CA PHE A 117 -8.87 -14.85 -4.58
C PHE A 117 -7.77 -13.81 -4.35
N GLY A 118 -7.48 -13.49 -3.08
CA GLY A 118 -6.38 -12.58 -2.69
C GLY A 118 -5.28 -13.23 -1.85
N ASN A 119 -4.33 -12.40 -1.40
CA ASN A 119 -3.23 -12.76 -0.50
C ASN A 119 -3.72 -13.17 0.88
N ASN A 120 -4.91 -12.69 1.30
CA ASN A 120 -5.59 -13.12 2.53
C ASN A 120 -6.11 -14.57 2.52
N ARG A 121 -5.88 -15.34 1.42
CA ARG A 121 -6.27 -16.74 1.22
C ARG A 121 -7.77 -16.98 1.10
N LYS A 122 -8.58 -15.92 0.93
CA LYS A 122 -10.05 -15.94 0.85
C LYS A 122 -10.53 -15.34 -0.48
N LEU A 123 -11.85 -15.39 -0.69
CA LEU A 123 -12.52 -14.68 -1.79
C LEU A 123 -12.82 -13.24 -1.38
N ASN A 124 -12.37 -12.30 -2.20
CA ASN A 124 -12.55 -10.85 -2.03
C ASN A 124 -13.44 -10.33 -3.16
N LYS A 125 -14.39 -9.46 -2.82
CA LYS A 125 -15.30 -8.88 -3.81
C LYS A 125 -14.59 -7.84 -4.67
N VAL A 126 -14.86 -7.83 -5.98
CA VAL A 126 -14.42 -6.78 -6.90
C VAL A 126 -15.43 -5.64 -6.87
N TYR A 127 -15.12 -4.54 -6.19
CA TYR A 127 -15.98 -3.35 -6.18
C TYR A 127 -15.68 -2.38 -7.34
N ARG A 128 -14.53 -2.54 -8.02
CA ARG A 128 -14.15 -1.71 -9.17
C ARG A 128 -13.29 -2.47 -10.17
N LYS A 129 -13.56 -2.20 -11.44
CA LYS A 129 -12.68 -2.44 -12.57
C LYS A 129 -12.24 -1.09 -13.17
N ILE A 130 -11.01 -1.04 -13.66
CA ILE A 130 -10.38 0.10 -14.32
C ILE A 130 -10.02 -0.36 -15.74
N VAL A 131 -10.14 0.53 -16.72
CA VAL A 131 -9.65 0.30 -18.09
C VAL A 131 -8.97 1.59 -18.57
N ASN A 132 -7.75 1.48 -19.09
CA ASN A 132 -6.98 2.55 -19.71
C ASN A 132 -6.40 2.04 -21.05
N ASP A 133 -5.90 2.92 -21.89
CA ASP A 133 -5.03 2.54 -23.01
C ASP A 133 -3.55 2.66 -22.57
N TYR A 134 -2.68 1.77 -23.07
CA TYR A 134 -1.25 1.71 -22.77
C TYR A 134 -0.43 1.57 -24.05
N ASP A 135 0.73 2.20 -24.08
CA ASP A 135 1.70 2.19 -25.17
C ASP A 135 3.10 2.13 -24.55
N GLY A 136 3.67 0.94 -24.46
CA GLY A 136 4.84 0.69 -23.62
C GLY A 136 5.31 -0.77 -23.61
N LEU A 137 6.07 -1.14 -22.58
CA LEU A 137 6.61 -2.50 -22.42
C LEU A 137 5.74 -3.35 -21.49
N LEU A 138 5.33 -4.52 -21.97
CA LEU A 138 4.89 -5.61 -21.10
C LEU A 138 6.09 -6.42 -20.62
N TYR A 139 6.04 -6.80 -19.35
CA TYR A 139 6.97 -7.68 -18.67
C TYR A 139 6.27 -9.03 -18.46
N LYS A 140 6.76 -10.05 -19.16
CA LYS A 140 6.30 -11.43 -19.07
C LYS A 140 7.15 -12.16 -18.03
N ILE A 141 6.56 -12.45 -16.87
CA ILE A 141 7.24 -13.03 -15.72
C ILE A 141 6.99 -14.54 -15.69
N ASN A 142 8.06 -15.32 -15.53
CA ASN A 142 8.02 -16.78 -15.54
C ASN A 142 8.67 -17.37 -14.28
N ALA A 143 8.06 -18.44 -13.76
CA ALA A 143 8.55 -19.17 -12.60
C ALA A 143 8.21 -20.66 -12.70
N ARG A 144 9.07 -21.49 -12.11
CA ARG A 144 9.26 -22.94 -12.38
C ARG A 144 8.03 -23.86 -12.46
N PHE A 145 6.89 -23.43 -11.94
CA PHE A 145 5.71 -24.27 -11.75
C PHE A 145 4.40 -23.65 -12.28
N ILE A 146 4.41 -22.40 -12.73
CA ILE A 146 3.25 -21.70 -13.29
C ILE A 146 3.34 -21.61 -14.82
N LEU A 147 2.24 -21.23 -15.46
CA LEU A 147 2.30 -20.60 -16.77
C LEU A 147 2.79 -19.15 -16.59
N PRO A 148 3.61 -18.60 -17.51
CA PRO A 148 4.04 -17.22 -17.44
C PRO A 148 2.84 -16.26 -17.59
N PHE A 149 2.96 -15.06 -17.02
CA PHE A 149 1.94 -14.03 -17.07
C PHE A 149 2.54 -12.65 -17.38
N GLU A 150 1.77 -11.77 -17.99
CA GLU A 150 2.22 -10.48 -18.51
C GLU A 150 1.63 -9.30 -17.74
N VAL A 151 2.47 -8.31 -17.43
CA VAL A 151 2.11 -7.12 -16.64
C VAL A 151 2.79 -5.86 -17.19
N THR A 152 2.30 -4.66 -16.85
CA THR A 152 2.97 -3.40 -17.22
C THR A 152 4.15 -3.08 -16.33
N ASP A 153 5.05 -2.21 -16.80
CA ASP A 153 6.31 -1.82 -16.15
C ASP A 153 6.22 -1.46 -14.66
N GLU A 154 5.20 -0.69 -14.25
CA GLU A 154 5.01 -0.26 -12.86
C GLU A 154 4.22 -1.25 -11.99
N HIS A 155 3.70 -2.35 -12.55
CA HIS A 155 2.75 -3.21 -11.85
C HIS A 155 3.36 -3.95 -10.65
N PRO A 156 2.73 -3.93 -9.46
CA PRO A 156 3.29 -4.53 -8.24
C PRO A 156 3.14 -6.07 -8.17
N ILE A 157 4.28 -6.73 -7.99
CA ILE A 157 4.43 -8.18 -7.82
C ILE A 157 5.02 -8.47 -6.44
N LEU A 158 4.49 -9.48 -5.73
CA LEU A 158 5.03 -9.89 -4.43
C LEU A 158 6.23 -10.82 -4.64
N LEU A 159 7.44 -10.35 -4.31
CA LEU A 159 8.65 -11.16 -4.27
C LEU A 159 9.02 -11.50 -2.83
N THR A 160 9.17 -12.79 -2.55
CA THR A 160 9.61 -13.31 -1.25
C THR A 160 11.02 -13.88 -1.36
N LYS A 161 11.91 -13.47 -0.46
CA LYS A 161 13.29 -13.95 -0.34
C LYS A 161 13.33 -15.17 0.55
N VAL A 162 13.88 -16.27 0.04
CA VAL A 162 13.99 -17.53 0.78
C VAL A 162 15.44 -18.03 0.78
N ILE A 163 15.98 -18.24 1.98
CA ILE A 163 17.31 -18.80 2.21
C ILE A 163 17.21 -20.31 2.45
N ARG A 164 18.04 -21.06 1.72
CA ARG A 164 18.23 -22.51 1.82
C ARG A 164 19.48 -22.82 2.65
N ASN A 165 19.31 -23.00 3.95
CA ASN A 165 20.35 -23.53 4.81
C ASN A 165 20.39 -25.06 4.71
N ASP A 166 20.94 -25.56 3.60
CA ASP A 166 21.35 -26.96 3.47
C ASP A 166 22.79 -27.13 2.97
N ASN A 167 23.47 -28.14 3.49
CA ASN A 167 24.75 -28.58 2.95
C ASN A 167 24.51 -29.83 2.09
N TYR A 168 23.80 -29.64 0.96
CA TYR A 168 23.52 -30.72 0.00
C TYR A 168 24.78 -31.48 -0.46
N LYS A 169 25.93 -30.80 -0.52
CA LYS A 169 27.23 -31.42 -0.84
C LYS A 169 27.72 -32.39 0.25
N ALA A 170 27.43 -32.13 1.54
CA ALA A 170 27.72 -33.04 2.63
C ALA A 170 26.69 -34.19 2.71
N PHE A 171 25.40 -33.92 2.46
CA PHE A 171 24.36 -34.95 2.37
C PHE A 171 24.65 -35.95 1.24
N LYS A 172 24.98 -35.49 0.03
CA LYS A 172 25.38 -36.36 -1.10
C LYS A 172 26.66 -37.18 -0.82
N LYS A 173 27.46 -36.80 0.18
CA LYS A 173 28.63 -37.56 0.68
C LYS A 173 28.33 -38.40 1.92
N GLY A 174 27.05 -38.58 2.30
CA GLY A 174 26.61 -39.37 3.46
C GLY A 174 26.97 -38.78 4.83
N LYS A 175 27.55 -37.58 4.90
CA LYS A 175 28.18 -37.06 6.14
C LYS A 175 27.21 -36.43 7.14
N ARG A 176 25.98 -36.10 6.74
CA ARG A 176 24.89 -35.57 7.59
C ARG A 176 23.52 -35.94 6.98
N PRO A 177 22.46 -36.14 7.78
CA PRO A 177 21.09 -36.26 7.28
C PRO A 177 20.62 -34.94 6.62
N LYS A 178 19.67 -35.02 5.67
CA LYS A 178 19.10 -33.85 4.99
C LYS A 178 18.15 -33.09 5.93
N LYS A 179 18.69 -32.15 6.71
CA LYS A 179 17.90 -31.09 7.35
C LYS A 179 17.99 -29.83 6.50
N THR A 180 17.21 -29.76 5.41
CA THR A 180 17.08 -28.54 4.61
C THR A 180 16.19 -27.56 5.34
N ILE A 181 16.78 -26.50 5.90
CA ILE A 181 16.05 -25.45 6.58
C ILE A 181 15.77 -24.34 5.57
N TRP A 182 14.49 -24.13 5.26
CA TRP A 182 13.99 -23.04 4.42
C TRP A 182 13.50 -21.90 5.31
N ASN A 183 14.23 -20.79 5.33
CA ASN A 183 13.82 -19.57 6.01
C ASN A 183 13.30 -18.57 4.98
N VAL A 184 12.05 -18.16 5.13
CA VAL A 184 11.56 -16.90 4.55
C VAL A 184 12.23 -15.77 5.34
N GLU A 185 12.84 -14.82 4.64
CA GLU A 185 13.59 -13.71 5.24
C GLU A 185 12.77 -12.42 5.17
N GLU A 186 12.31 -12.06 3.97
CA GLU A 186 11.51 -10.86 3.70
C GLU A 186 10.54 -11.10 2.54
N SER A 187 9.46 -10.33 2.49
CA SER A 187 8.54 -10.26 1.35
C SER A 187 8.35 -8.78 0.99
N ILE A 188 8.59 -8.44 -0.27
CA ILE A 188 8.59 -7.06 -0.77
C ILE A 188 7.72 -6.93 -2.03
N TRP A 189 7.04 -5.79 -2.16
CA TRP A 189 6.35 -5.42 -3.39
C TRP A 189 7.33 -4.78 -4.37
N VAL A 190 7.46 -5.38 -5.54
CA VAL A 190 8.43 -4.99 -6.57
C VAL A 190 7.68 -4.68 -7.87
N LYS A 191 8.02 -3.55 -8.51
CA LYS A 191 7.51 -3.20 -9.84
C LYS A 191 8.04 -4.18 -10.87
N ALA A 192 7.22 -4.57 -11.86
CA ALA A 192 7.62 -5.50 -12.91
C ALA A 192 8.97 -5.15 -13.57
N CYS A 193 9.23 -3.86 -13.84
CA CYS A 193 10.49 -3.38 -14.42
C CYS A 193 11.74 -3.58 -13.55
N ASP A 194 11.58 -3.82 -12.25
CA ASP A 194 12.66 -4.06 -11.29
C ASP A 194 12.82 -5.57 -10.96
N VAL A 195 11.89 -6.46 -11.36
CA VAL A 195 11.90 -7.91 -11.04
C VAL A 195 13.15 -8.63 -11.57
N GLU A 196 13.66 -8.23 -12.74
CA GLU A 196 14.85 -8.83 -13.36
C GLU A 196 16.11 -8.70 -12.47
N LYS A 197 16.18 -7.66 -11.63
CA LYS A 197 17.31 -7.45 -10.70
C LYS A 197 17.35 -8.57 -9.66
N TYR A 198 16.19 -8.88 -9.08
CA TYR A 198 16.01 -9.95 -8.12
C TYR A 198 16.14 -11.35 -8.75
N LEU A 199 15.85 -11.51 -10.05
CA LEU A 199 16.21 -12.74 -10.77
C LEU A 199 17.74 -12.93 -10.82
N ASN A 200 18.48 -11.87 -11.13
CA ASN A 200 19.95 -11.89 -11.23
C ASN A 200 20.67 -12.03 -9.86
N GLU A 201 20.04 -11.63 -8.75
CA GLU A 201 20.54 -11.88 -7.39
C GLU A 201 20.47 -13.36 -6.95
N GLN A 202 19.74 -14.21 -7.67
CA GLN A 202 19.54 -15.60 -7.24
C GLN A 202 20.85 -16.42 -7.22
N THR A 203 21.11 -17.09 -6.10
CA THR A 203 22.24 -18.02 -5.97
C THR A 203 21.78 -19.48 -5.88
N GLN A 204 22.70 -20.38 -5.51
CA GLN A 204 22.35 -21.78 -5.16
C GLN A 204 21.70 -21.91 -3.78
N TYR A 205 21.68 -20.85 -2.96
CA TYR A 205 21.17 -20.86 -1.59
C TYR A 205 20.10 -19.78 -1.34
N VAL A 206 20.23 -18.59 -1.94
CA VAL A 206 19.22 -17.52 -1.87
C VAL A 206 18.36 -17.58 -3.12
N LYS A 207 17.03 -17.59 -2.96
CA LYS A 207 16.06 -17.58 -4.05
C LYS A 207 14.98 -16.53 -3.83
N TRP A 208 14.73 -15.76 -4.88
CA TRP A 208 13.61 -14.83 -4.98
C TRP A 208 12.42 -15.53 -5.63
N CYS A 209 11.27 -15.45 -4.98
CA CYS A 209 10.12 -16.31 -5.26
C CYS A 209 8.81 -15.55 -5.39
N LEU A 210 7.94 -16.05 -6.28
CA LEU A 210 6.52 -15.69 -6.31
C LEU A 210 5.74 -16.51 -5.28
N LYS A 211 4.59 -15.98 -4.85
CA LYS A 211 3.71 -16.59 -3.84
C LYS A 211 2.42 -17.14 -4.47
N ILE A 212 2.20 -18.45 -4.35
CA ILE A 212 0.88 -19.10 -4.52
C ILE A 212 0.27 -19.28 -3.12
N PRO A 213 -0.91 -18.72 -2.79
CA PRO A 213 -1.50 -18.89 -1.46
C PRO A 213 -2.13 -20.27 -1.29
N ARG A 214 -2.18 -20.76 -0.04
CA ARG A 214 -2.92 -21.96 0.34
C ARG A 214 -4.31 -21.55 0.81
N LEU A 215 -5.31 -21.68 -0.06
CA LEU A 215 -6.67 -21.16 0.17
C LEU A 215 -7.32 -21.76 1.43
N GLU A 216 -8.01 -20.93 2.20
CA GLU A 216 -8.74 -21.37 3.40
C GLU A 216 -10.01 -22.16 3.05
N GLY A 217 -10.38 -23.12 3.90
CA GLY A 217 -11.64 -23.83 3.79
C GLY A 217 -12.78 -23.00 4.38
N THR A 218 -13.63 -22.44 3.52
CA THR A 218 -14.77 -21.61 3.94
C THR A 218 -16.10 -22.37 3.84
N THR A 219 -16.27 -23.22 2.83
CA THR A 219 -17.53 -23.93 2.54
C THR A 219 -17.68 -25.19 3.38
N ASN A 220 -18.86 -25.41 3.98
CA ASN A 220 -19.23 -26.66 4.61
C ASN A 220 -20.62 -27.10 4.12
N ILE A 221 -20.65 -27.77 2.97
CA ILE A 221 -21.89 -28.20 2.31
C ILE A 221 -21.85 -29.71 2.15
N ASP A 222 -22.74 -30.40 2.85
CA ASP A 222 -22.89 -31.86 2.81
C ASP A 222 -23.85 -32.32 1.69
N LYS A 223 -24.49 -31.38 0.99
CA LYS A 223 -25.44 -31.64 -0.10
C LYS A 223 -25.73 -30.42 -0.99
N TRP A 224 -25.68 -30.60 -2.31
CA TRP A 224 -26.23 -29.65 -3.28
C TRP A 224 -27.75 -29.79 -3.41
N LYS A 225 -28.43 -28.69 -3.75
CA LYS A 225 -29.89 -28.61 -3.93
C LYS A 225 -30.24 -28.75 -5.42
N MET A 226 -31.11 -29.70 -5.75
CA MET A 226 -31.59 -29.91 -7.13
C MET A 226 -32.84 -29.09 -7.45
N ARG A 227 -33.08 -28.82 -8.74
CA ARG A 227 -34.32 -28.17 -9.22
C ARG A 227 -35.52 -29.07 -9.01
N LYS A 228 -36.61 -28.54 -8.44
CA LYS A 228 -37.91 -29.23 -8.36
C LYS A 228 -38.39 -29.57 -9.77
N LEU A 229 -38.58 -30.87 -10.04
CA LEU A 229 -39.19 -31.32 -11.29
C LEU A 229 -40.71 -31.09 -11.25
N GLU A 230 -41.23 -30.41 -12.26
CA GLU A 230 -42.67 -30.16 -12.43
C GLU A 230 -43.41 -31.44 -12.84
N THR A 231 -42.82 -32.19 -13.78
CA THR A 231 -43.28 -33.50 -14.23
C THR A 231 -42.50 -34.63 -13.56
N ARG A 232 -42.99 -35.87 -13.61
CA ARG A 232 -42.34 -37.07 -13.03
C ARG A 232 -41.91 -36.94 -11.56
N LYS A 233 -42.64 -36.18 -10.73
CA LYS A 233 -42.36 -35.89 -9.31
C LYS A 233 -41.93 -37.10 -8.45
N LYS A 234 -42.43 -38.31 -8.74
CA LYS A 234 -42.01 -39.56 -8.07
C LYS A 234 -40.52 -39.95 -8.23
N HIS A 235 -39.80 -39.35 -9.17
CA HIS A 235 -38.35 -39.53 -9.36
C HIS A 235 -37.53 -38.29 -8.99
N TYR A 236 -38.17 -37.24 -8.46
CA TYR A 236 -37.47 -36.05 -7.97
C TYR A 236 -36.76 -36.35 -6.65
N LYS A 237 -35.48 -35.98 -6.58
CA LYS A 237 -34.68 -36.00 -5.35
C LYS A 237 -34.31 -34.55 -5.02
N PRO A 238 -34.50 -34.08 -3.77
CA PRO A 238 -34.29 -32.68 -3.45
C PRO A 238 -32.82 -32.28 -3.34
N HIS A 239 -31.92 -33.24 -3.07
CA HIS A 239 -30.51 -32.96 -2.84
C HIS A 239 -29.60 -34.06 -3.41
N PHE A 240 -28.39 -33.69 -3.83
CA PHE A 240 -27.29 -34.59 -4.15
C PHE A 240 -26.25 -34.49 -3.03
N PRO A 241 -25.91 -35.57 -2.29
CA PRO A 241 -25.03 -35.49 -1.14
C PRO A 241 -23.56 -35.33 -1.55
N ILE A 242 -22.79 -34.61 -0.74
CA ILE A 242 -21.34 -34.42 -0.87
C ILE A 242 -20.69 -35.13 0.32
N ASN A 243 -20.02 -36.24 0.04
CA ASN A 243 -19.27 -37.07 1.00
C ASN A 243 -18.11 -37.76 0.27
N GLU A 244 -17.30 -38.56 0.95
CA GLU A 244 -16.14 -39.23 0.33
C GLU A 244 -16.48 -40.08 -0.91
N LYS A 245 -17.58 -40.87 -0.88
CA LYS A 245 -18.03 -41.66 -2.05
C LYS A 245 -18.39 -40.77 -3.23
N THR A 246 -19.21 -39.73 -3.00
CA THR A 246 -19.68 -38.85 -4.08
C THR A 246 -18.61 -37.88 -4.53
N ALA A 247 -17.66 -37.49 -3.68
CA ALA A 247 -16.52 -36.67 -4.07
C ALA A 247 -15.65 -37.38 -5.12
N TRP A 248 -15.36 -38.67 -4.93
CA TRP A 248 -14.68 -39.48 -5.97
C TRP A 248 -15.49 -39.55 -7.27
N LEU A 249 -16.81 -39.74 -7.18
CA LEU A 249 -17.72 -39.79 -8.33
C LEU A 249 -17.79 -38.45 -9.09
N LEU A 250 -17.68 -37.32 -8.38
CA LEU A 250 -17.58 -35.96 -8.93
C LEU A 250 -16.20 -35.70 -9.55
N GLY A 251 -15.14 -36.25 -8.98
CA GLY A 251 -13.79 -36.23 -9.56
C GLY A 251 -13.73 -36.99 -10.89
N LEU A 252 -14.29 -38.19 -10.93
CA LEU A 252 -14.36 -38.98 -12.17
C LEU A 252 -15.27 -38.31 -13.22
N TYR A 253 -16.31 -37.59 -12.79
CA TYR A 253 -17.10 -36.75 -13.69
C TYR A 253 -16.28 -35.57 -14.26
N MET A 254 -15.40 -34.97 -13.46
CA MET A 254 -14.50 -33.92 -13.92
C MET A 254 -13.61 -34.40 -15.07
N ALA A 255 -13.17 -35.67 -15.03
CA ALA A 255 -12.42 -36.34 -16.09
C ALA A 255 -13.32 -36.78 -17.27
N ASP A 256 -13.85 -38.00 -17.23
CA ASP A 256 -14.57 -38.68 -18.33
C ASP A 256 -16.08 -38.43 -18.36
N GLY A 257 -16.55 -37.54 -17.49
CA GLY A 257 -17.95 -37.12 -17.42
C GLY A 257 -18.33 -36.05 -18.46
N SER A 258 -19.57 -36.17 -18.91
CA SER A 258 -20.29 -35.26 -19.81
C SER A 258 -21.78 -35.22 -19.45
N THR A 259 -22.49 -34.18 -19.89
CA THR A 259 -23.95 -34.04 -19.66
C THR A 259 -24.70 -33.84 -20.96
N SER A 260 -25.78 -34.60 -21.11
CA SER A 260 -26.82 -34.41 -22.12
C SER A 260 -28.08 -33.81 -21.46
N ASN A 261 -29.07 -33.38 -22.24
CA ASN A 261 -30.28 -32.70 -21.74
C ASN A 261 -31.09 -33.48 -20.67
N CYS A 262 -30.87 -34.79 -20.50
CA CYS A 262 -31.56 -35.62 -19.52
C CYS A 262 -30.69 -36.70 -18.84
N THR A 263 -29.39 -36.77 -19.17
CA THR A 263 -28.45 -37.79 -18.67
C THR A 263 -27.14 -37.16 -18.21
N VAL A 264 -26.58 -37.72 -17.14
CA VAL A 264 -25.14 -37.59 -16.82
C VAL A 264 -24.45 -38.82 -17.40
N ASP A 265 -23.45 -38.61 -18.24
CA ASP A 265 -22.84 -39.61 -19.10
C ASP A 265 -21.33 -39.74 -18.82
N TYR A 266 -20.89 -40.89 -18.33
CA TYR A 266 -19.47 -41.22 -18.12
C TYR A 266 -18.97 -42.11 -19.25
N SER A 267 -17.81 -41.80 -19.85
CA SER A 267 -17.23 -42.53 -20.99
C SER A 267 -15.97 -43.31 -20.59
N LEU A 268 -16.13 -44.41 -19.86
CA LEU A 268 -15.02 -45.21 -19.34
C LEU A 268 -14.56 -46.28 -20.36
N GLY A 269 -13.35 -46.82 -20.20
CA GLY A 269 -12.86 -47.94 -21.00
C GLY A 269 -13.50 -49.29 -20.61
N THR A 270 -13.78 -50.17 -21.57
CA THR A 270 -14.40 -51.50 -21.31
C THR A 270 -13.58 -52.43 -20.41
N HIS A 271 -12.32 -52.10 -20.18
CA HIS A 271 -11.42 -52.82 -19.26
C HIS A 271 -11.54 -52.34 -17.80
N GLU A 272 -12.13 -51.17 -17.55
CA GLU A 272 -12.17 -50.48 -16.25
C GLU A 272 -13.36 -50.93 -15.38
N LYS A 273 -13.65 -52.23 -15.40
CA LYS A 273 -14.88 -52.82 -14.82
C LYS A 273 -15.08 -52.50 -13.34
N GLY A 274 -14.00 -52.31 -12.58
CA GLY A 274 -14.05 -51.89 -11.19
C GLY A 274 -14.54 -50.44 -10.98
N PHE A 275 -14.22 -49.53 -11.90
CA PHE A 275 -14.75 -48.16 -11.88
C PHE A 275 -16.20 -48.14 -12.36
N ILE A 276 -16.51 -48.89 -13.43
CA ILE A 276 -17.85 -49.03 -14.00
C ILE A 276 -18.85 -49.50 -12.93
N GLU A 277 -18.55 -50.59 -12.22
CA GLU A 277 -19.44 -51.11 -11.17
C GLU A 277 -19.48 -50.17 -9.95
N ARG A 278 -18.37 -49.53 -9.55
CA ARG A 278 -18.36 -48.56 -8.44
C ARG A 278 -19.24 -47.33 -8.72
N VAL A 279 -19.20 -46.79 -9.94
CA VAL A 279 -20.08 -45.68 -10.38
C VAL A 279 -21.55 -46.12 -10.30
N LYS A 280 -21.85 -47.30 -10.83
CA LYS A 280 -23.19 -47.90 -10.78
C LYS A 280 -23.70 -48.09 -9.34
N THR A 281 -22.93 -48.74 -8.47
CA THR A 281 -23.29 -48.94 -7.06
C THR A 281 -23.58 -47.63 -6.34
N ILE A 282 -22.73 -46.59 -6.49
CA ILE A 282 -22.96 -45.29 -5.81
C ILE A 282 -24.25 -44.63 -6.32
N TYR A 283 -24.54 -44.67 -7.63
CA TYR A 283 -25.78 -44.12 -8.16
C TYR A 283 -27.02 -44.94 -7.76
N GLU A 284 -26.91 -46.27 -7.66
CA GLU A 284 -27.97 -47.16 -7.19
C GLU A 284 -28.24 -47.01 -5.68
N GLU A 285 -27.21 -46.84 -4.84
CA GLU A 285 -27.34 -46.43 -3.43
C GLU A 285 -28.09 -45.09 -3.29
N LEU A 286 -27.80 -44.15 -4.19
CA LEU A 286 -28.53 -42.87 -4.30
C LEU A 286 -29.89 -43.01 -5.01
N GLY A 287 -30.32 -44.23 -5.37
CA GLY A 287 -31.61 -44.57 -5.98
C GLY A 287 -31.80 -44.06 -7.42
N TYR A 288 -30.73 -43.87 -8.20
CA TYR A 288 -30.79 -43.51 -9.63
C TYR A 288 -30.77 -44.76 -10.51
N SER A 289 -31.43 -44.67 -11.68
CA SER A 289 -31.29 -45.68 -12.73
C SER A 289 -30.07 -45.35 -13.60
N VAL A 290 -29.17 -46.33 -13.72
CA VAL A 290 -27.97 -46.27 -14.56
C VAL A 290 -28.12 -47.28 -15.71
N HIS A 291 -27.78 -46.87 -16.93
CA HIS A 291 -27.73 -47.75 -18.09
C HIS A 291 -26.30 -47.83 -18.61
N ALA A 292 -25.78 -49.05 -18.76
CA ALA A 292 -24.48 -49.31 -19.39
C ALA A 292 -24.69 -49.67 -20.87
N ASN A 293 -24.04 -48.93 -21.76
CA ASN A 293 -24.02 -49.20 -23.20
C ASN A 293 -22.57 -49.38 -23.65
N ASP A 294 -22.18 -50.63 -23.95
CA ASP A 294 -20.86 -50.94 -24.50
C ASP A 294 -20.77 -50.57 -25.98
N LYS A 295 -19.71 -49.84 -26.35
CA LYS A 295 -19.40 -49.42 -27.73
C LYS A 295 -18.19 -50.20 -28.24
N GLU A 296 -18.45 -51.36 -28.83
CA GLU A 296 -17.41 -52.27 -29.37
C GLU A 296 -16.43 -51.55 -30.32
N LEU A 297 -16.92 -50.60 -31.13
CA LEU A 297 -16.09 -49.80 -32.05
C LEU A 297 -15.12 -48.84 -31.36
N ASP A 298 -15.39 -48.42 -30.13
CA ASP A 298 -14.59 -47.45 -29.37
C ASP A 298 -13.85 -48.06 -28.16
N ASN A 299 -14.12 -49.33 -27.82
CA ASN A 299 -13.65 -49.99 -26.59
C ASN A 299 -14.00 -49.20 -25.32
N SER A 300 -15.15 -48.51 -25.33
CA SER A 300 -15.67 -47.74 -24.19
C SER A 300 -17.06 -48.22 -23.76
N THR A 301 -17.31 -48.15 -22.46
CA THR A 301 -18.61 -48.37 -21.81
C THR A 301 -19.17 -47.01 -21.43
N GLN A 302 -20.26 -46.59 -22.07
CA GLN A 302 -20.97 -45.37 -21.67
C GLN A 302 -21.95 -45.71 -20.54
N LEU A 303 -21.75 -45.10 -19.37
CA LEU A 303 -22.71 -45.14 -18.25
C LEU A 303 -23.59 -43.89 -18.28
N ALA A 304 -24.86 -44.07 -18.64
CA ALA A 304 -25.86 -43.01 -18.71
C ALA A 304 -26.78 -43.03 -17.48
N VAL A 305 -26.79 -41.95 -16.70
CA VAL A 305 -27.59 -41.80 -15.49
C VAL A 305 -28.79 -40.90 -15.78
N CYS A 306 -29.99 -41.48 -15.83
CA CYS A 306 -31.21 -40.81 -16.29
C CYS A 306 -31.79 -39.85 -15.25
N SER A 307 -31.37 -38.57 -15.24
CA SER A 307 -31.97 -37.52 -14.42
C SER A 307 -31.68 -36.10 -14.93
N THR A 308 -32.72 -35.42 -15.44
CA THR A 308 -32.65 -34.01 -15.86
C THR A 308 -32.19 -33.07 -14.76
N ALA A 309 -32.71 -33.18 -13.54
CA ALA A 309 -32.32 -32.30 -12.42
C ALA A 309 -30.87 -32.51 -11.95
N LEU A 310 -30.30 -33.71 -12.19
CA LEU A 310 -28.88 -33.98 -11.95
C LEU A 310 -28.00 -33.44 -13.08
N ALA A 311 -28.43 -33.62 -14.34
CA ALA A 311 -27.71 -33.10 -15.50
C ALA A 311 -27.66 -31.56 -15.51
N GLU A 312 -28.76 -30.89 -15.17
CA GLU A 312 -28.81 -29.43 -14.95
C GLU A 312 -27.83 -28.98 -13.86
N LEU A 313 -27.76 -29.71 -12.73
CA LEU A 313 -26.84 -29.41 -11.63
C LEU A 313 -25.38 -29.60 -12.08
N PHE A 314 -25.06 -30.73 -12.73
CA PHE A 314 -23.69 -31.04 -13.14
C PHE A 314 -23.21 -30.08 -14.24
N ALA A 315 -24.06 -29.73 -15.21
CA ALA A 315 -23.75 -28.71 -16.22
C ALA A 315 -23.53 -27.31 -15.61
N LYS A 316 -24.28 -26.95 -14.56
CA LYS A 316 -24.09 -25.70 -13.81
C LYS A 316 -22.76 -25.68 -13.04
N GLU A 317 -22.49 -26.70 -12.24
CA GLU A 317 -21.33 -26.66 -11.33
C GLU A 317 -20.00 -26.88 -12.05
N PHE A 318 -19.95 -27.76 -13.06
CA PHE A 318 -18.71 -28.15 -13.75
C PHE A 318 -18.45 -27.41 -15.06
N ASP A 319 -19.40 -26.59 -15.54
CA ASP A 319 -19.41 -26.02 -16.88
C ASP A 319 -19.54 -27.11 -17.98
N THR A 320 -19.66 -26.70 -19.25
CA THR A 320 -19.84 -27.62 -20.39
C THR A 320 -18.79 -27.41 -21.48
N GLY A 321 -18.31 -28.51 -22.05
CA GLY A 321 -17.20 -28.53 -23.01
C GLY A 321 -15.83 -28.61 -22.36
N ALA A 322 -14.92 -29.39 -22.96
CA ALA A 322 -13.63 -29.75 -22.35
C ALA A 322 -12.67 -28.56 -22.11
N SER A 323 -12.86 -27.44 -22.82
CA SER A 323 -12.11 -26.19 -22.63
C SER A 323 -12.60 -25.34 -21.46
N ASN A 324 -13.86 -25.50 -21.05
CA ASN A 324 -14.53 -24.61 -20.10
C ASN A 324 -14.67 -25.27 -18.71
N LYS A 325 -14.64 -26.61 -18.69
CA LYS A 325 -14.61 -27.51 -17.52
C LYS A 325 -13.93 -26.86 -16.31
N GLN A 326 -14.60 -26.84 -15.16
CA GLN A 326 -14.15 -26.23 -13.92
C GLN A 326 -14.37 -27.12 -12.69
N ILE A 327 -13.54 -26.95 -11.66
CA ILE A 327 -13.83 -27.45 -10.31
C ILE A 327 -14.93 -26.58 -9.69
N PRO A 328 -16.04 -27.17 -9.18
CA PRO A 328 -17.06 -26.43 -8.43
C PRO A 328 -16.47 -25.73 -7.21
N GLN A 329 -16.87 -24.47 -6.97
CA GLN A 329 -16.35 -23.65 -5.87
C GLN A 329 -16.54 -24.31 -4.49
N ASP A 330 -17.66 -25.01 -4.29
CA ASP A 330 -17.97 -25.73 -3.05
C ASP A 330 -17.00 -26.87 -2.74
N ILE A 331 -16.44 -27.51 -3.77
CA ILE A 331 -15.41 -28.55 -3.64
C ILE A 331 -14.03 -27.89 -3.45
N LEU A 332 -13.72 -26.87 -4.25
CA LEU A 332 -12.46 -26.11 -4.18
C LEU A 332 -12.22 -25.53 -2.77
N LEU A 333 -13.28 -25.05 -2.11
CA LEU A 333 -13.25 -24.41 -0.79
C LEU A 333 -13.86 -25.26 0.34
N HIS A 334 -14.12 -26.55 0.11
CA HIS A 334 -14.70 -27.43 1.13
C HIS A 334 -13.80 -27.54 2.37
N LYS A 335 -14.35 -27.45 3.58
CA LYS A 335 -13.58 -27.54 4.83
C LYS A 335 -12.96 -28.90 5.06
N ASP A 336 -13.65 -29.99 4.73
CA ASP A 336 -13.14 -31.33 4.90
C ASP A 336 -12.06 -31.65 3.85
N ARG A 337 -10.91 -32.12 4.34
CA ARG A 337 -9.77 -32.55 3.54
C ARG A 337 -10.05 -33.87 2.81
N ASN A 338 -10.83 -34.78 3.39
CA ASN A 338 -11.06 -36.10 2.80
C ASN A 338 -11.92 -36.02 1.54
N ILE A 339 -12.90 -35.11 1.51
CA ILE A 339 -13.69 -34.80 0.30
C ILE A 339 -12.78 -34.30 -0.83
N ILE A 340 -11.80 -33.43 -0.54
CA ILE A 340 -10.82 -32.94 -1.53
C ILE A 340 -9.93 -34.08 -2.06
N ILE A 341 -9.40 -34.92 -1.16
CA ILE A 341 -8.53 -36.05 -1.51
C ILE A 341 -9.29 -37.07 -2.38
N ASN A 342 -10.53 -37.41 -2.03
CA ASN A 342 -11.37 -38.30 -2.82
C ASN A 342 -11.73 -37.70 -4.19
N PHE A 343 -12.03 -36.40 -4.27
CA PHE A 343 -12.25 -35.71 -5.55
C PHE A 343 -11.01 -35.74 -6.45
N LEU A 344 -9.83 -35.45 -5.91
CA LEU A 344 -8.58 -35.56 -6.66
C LEU A 344 -8.29 -37.01 -7.09
N ARG A 345 -8.57 -37.99 -6.23
CA ARG A 345 -8.45 -39.41 -6.59
C ARG A 345 -9.38 -39.79 -7.75
N GLY A 346 -10.63 -39.34 -7.72
CA GLY A 346 -11.58 -39.55 -8.82
C GLY A 346 -11.13 -38.93 -10.13
N TYR A 347 -10.60 -37.70 -10.09
CA TYR A 347 -10.07 -37.03 -11.29
C TYR A 347 -8.83 -37.75 -11.85
N PHE A 348 -7.91 -38.19 -10.98
CA PHE A 348 -6.72 -38.92 -11.40
C PHE A 348 -6.98 -40.40 -11.77
N ASP A 349 -8.13 -40.98 -11.39
CA ASP A 349 -8.54 -42.32 -11.84
C ASP A 349 -9.04 -42.34 -13.29
N GLY A 350 -9.47 -41.19 -13.85
CA GLY A 350 -9.85 -41.03 -15.25
C GLY A 350 -8.77 -40.36 -16.10
N ASP A 351 -8.67 -39.03 -16.02
CA ASP A 351 -7.75 -38.18 -16.83
C ASP A 351 -6.27 -38.29 -16.39
N GLY A 352 -6.00 -39.06 -15.33
CA GLY A 352 -4.71 -39.17 -14.68
C GLY A 352 -3.82 -40.29 -15.23
N HIS A 353 -2.51 -40.10 -15.08
CA HIS A 353 -1.51 -41.14 -15.34
C HIS A 353 -0.45 -41.12 -14.26
N PHE A 354 -0.17 -42.30 -13.71
CA PHE A 354 0.84 -42.53 -12.68
C PHE A 354 2.07 -43.22 -13.27
N ASP A 355 3.20 -42.49 -13.34
CA ASP A 355 4.48 -43.05 -13.73
C ASP A 355 5.19 -43.64 -12.49
N GLU A 356 5.11 -44.96 -12.33
CA GLU A 356 5.79 -45.71 -11.26
C GLU A 356 7.32 -45.57 -11.24
N LYS A 357 7.97 -45.31 -12.40
CA LYS A 357 9.43 -45.20 -12.49
C LYS A 357 9.89 -43.82 -12.02
N GLN A 358 9.15 -42.79 -12.41
CA GLN A 358 9.42 -41.42 -11.97
C GLN A 358 8.85 -41.13 -10.58
N LEU A 359 7.83 -41.87 -10.13
CA LEU A 359 6.97 -41.58 -8.99
C LEU A 359 6.36 -40.17 -9.11
N ARG A 360 5.56 -40.04 -10.17
CA ARG A 360 4.84 -38.82 -10.57
C ARG A 360 3.42 -39.18 -10.98
N ILE A 361 2.49 -38.32 -10.63
CA ILE A 361 1.11 -38.39 -11.13
C ILE A 361 0.82 -37.12 -11.93
N TYR A 362 0.16 -37.26 -13.08
CA TYR A 362 -0.22 -36.11 -13.89
C TYR A 362 -1.60 -36.28 -14.52
N GLY A 363 -2.38 -35.20 -14.53
CA GLY A 363 -3.63 -35.09 -15.29
C GLY A 363 -3.41 -34.27 -16.56
N LYS A 364 -4.18 -34.55 -17.61
CA LYS A 364 -4.26 -33.73 -18.83
C LYS A 364 -5.61 -33.01 -18.86
N THR A 365 -5.66 -31.80 -19.42
CA THR A 365 -6.93 -31.11 -19.68
C THR A 365 -6.80 -30.11 -20.83
N ALA A 366 -7.90 -29.83 -21.52
CA ALA A 366 -7.99 -28.71 -22.47
C ALA A 366 -8.37 -27.37 -21.78
N SER A 367 -8.75 -27.39 -20.50
CA SER A 367 -9.19 -26.21 -19.75
C SER A 367 -8.03 -25.57 -18.98
N ARG A 368 -7.61 -24.37 -19.41
CA ARG A 368 -6.62 -23.52 -18.68
C ARG A 368 -7.11 -23.21 -17.26
N LYS A 369 -8.43 -22.99 -17.13
CA LYS A 369 -9.18 -22.78 -15.89
C LYS A 369 -9.06 -23.97 -14.94
N LEU A 370 -9.32 -25.19 -15.41
CA LEU A 370 -9.16 -26.41 -14.62
C LEU A 370 -7.69 -26.63 -14.21
N ALA A 371 -6.73 -26.38 -15.10
CA ALA A 371 -5.32 -26.53 -14.78
C ALA A 371 -4.85 -25.62 -13.62
N TYR A 372 -5.26 -24.34 -13.62
CA TYR A 372 -5.01 -23.45 -12.49
C TYR A 372 -5.74 -23.89 -11.21
N GLN A 373 -7.02 -24.29 -11.30
CA GLN A 373 -7.81 -24.73 -10.14
C GLN A 373 -7.25 -26.02 -9.51
N LEU A 374 -6.78 -26.99 -10.31
CA LEU A 374 -6.09 -28.19 -9.83
C LEU A 374 -4.80 -27.84 -9.10
N GLN A 375 -4.01 -26.88 -9.61
CA GLN A 375 -2.81 -26.41 -8.92
C GLN A 375 -3.15 -25.72 -7.59
N LEU A 376 -4.21 -24.90 -7.51
CA LEU A 376 -4.66 -24.29 -6.25
C LEU A 376 -5.15 -25.34 -5.25
N LEU A 377 -5.89 -26.36 -5.70
CA LEU A 377 -6.41 -27.42 -4.84
C LEU A 377 -5.28 -28.30 -4.26
N LEU A 378 -4.26 -28.60 -5.08
CA LEU A 378 -3.04 -29.29 -4.64
C LEU A 378 -2.19 -28.40 -3.71
N ALA A 379 -2.06 -27.11 -4.02
CA ALA A 379 -1.34 -26.17 -3.16
C ALA A 379 -2.00 -26.02 -1.79
N ARG A 380 -3.34 -25.90 -1.75
CA ARG A 380 -4.16 -25.89 -0.54
C ARG A 380 -3.85 -27.08 0.38
N LEU A 381 -3.82 -28.29 -0.18
CA LEU A 381 -3.42 -29.52 0.55
C LEU A 381 -1.96 -29.53 1.02
N GLY A 382 -1.10 -28.65 0.50
CA GLY A 382 0.32 -28.54 0.83
C GLY A 382 1.26 -29.17 -0.20
N TYR A 383 0.77 -29.53 -1.39
CA TYR A 383 1.58 -30.16 -2.43
C TYR A 383 1.84 -29.21 -3.60
N SER A 384 3.13 -29.02 -3.94
CA SER A 384 3.47 -28.30 -5.17
C SER A 384 3.16 -29.15 -6.40
N ALA A 385 2.29 -28.64 -7.26
CA ALA A 385 2.05 -29.15 -8.61
C ALA A 385 2.54 -28.13 -9.64
N TYR A 386 2.93 -28.62 -10.83
CA TYR A 386 3.41 -27.77 -11.92
C TYR A 386 2.55 -27.91 -13.16
N ILE A 387 2.34 -26.81 -13.87
CA ILE A 387 1.57 -26.76 -15.11
C ILE A 387 2.54 -26.72 -16.30
N HIS A 388 2.28 -27.53 -17.32
CA HIS A 388 2.92 -27.43 -18.63
C HIS A 388 1.85 -27.25 -19.70
N GLU A 389 1.93 -26.17 -20.47
CA GLU A 389 1.18 -26.02 -21.71
C GLU A 389 1.91 -26.75 -22.85
N ASN A 390 1.18 -27.55 -23.61
CA ASN A 390 1.69 -28.30 -24.75
C ASN A 390 0.78 -28.05 -25.96
N THR A 391 1.36 -27.53 -27.05
CA THR A 391 0.71 -27.55 -28.37
C THR A 391 0.90 -28.91 -29.02
N ARG A 392 -0.13 -29.43 -29.69
CA ARG A 392 0.00 -30.62 -30.53
C ARG A 392 0.46 -30.20 -31.92
N LYS A 393 0.94 -31.16 -32.73
CA LYS A 393 1.18 -30.91 -34.16
C LYS A 393 -0.14 -30.57 -34.84
N GLU A 394 -0.15 -29.54 -35.68
CA GLU A 394 -1.35 -28.94 -36.30
C GLU A 394 -2.28 -29.98 -36.93
N LYS A 395 -1.69 -30.95 -37.63
CA LYS A 395 -2.37 -32.06 -38.30
C LYS A 395 -2.03 -33.38 -37.62
N SER A 396 -3.06 -34.13 -37.24
CA SER A 396 -2.93 -35.53 -36.81
C SER A 396 -4.11 -36.34 -37.32
N MET A 397 -3.86 -37.53 -37.88
CA MET A 397 -4.92 -38.47 -38.23
C MET A 397 -5.29 -39.33 -37.03
N ILE A 398 -6.59 -39.38 -36.70
CA ILE A 398 -7.17 -40.38 -35.79
C ILE A 398 -8.28 -41.10 -36.56
N ARG A 399 -8.20 -42.43 -36.63
CA ARG A 399 -9.19 -43.30 -37.31
C ARG A 399 -9.54 -42.80 -38.74
N GLY A 400 -8.51 -42.39 -39.51
CA GLY A 400 -8.66 -41.92 -40.90
C GLY A 400 -9.23 -40.50 -41.07
N ARG A 401 -9.59 -39.80 -39.99
CA ARG A 401 -10.01 -38.40 -40.04
C ARG A 401 -8.82 -37.49 -39.74
N GLU A 402 -8.59 -36.48 -40.58
CA GLU A 402 -7.66 -35.40 -40.25
C GLU A 402 -8.29 -34.51 -39.18
N ILE A 403 -7.66 -34.45 -38.00
CA ILE A 403 -8.08 -33.59 -36.91
C ILE A 403 -7.14 -32.40 -36.84
N ASN A 404 -7.69 -31.20 -36.99
CA ASN A 404 -7.01 -29.97 -36.61
C ASN A 404 -6.82 -29.99 -35.09
N ASN A 405 -5.58 -30.14 -34.66
CA ASN A 405 -5.22 -30.35 -33.26
C ASN A 405 -4.51 -29.13 -32.66
N SER A 406 -4.68 -27.95 -33.27
CA SER A 406 -3.99 -26.70 -32.92
C SER A 406 -4.20 -26.21 -31.48
N ASN A 407 -5.26 -26.65 -30.80
CA ASN A 407 -5.57 -26.20 -29.45
C ASN A 407 -4.52 -26.72 -28.44
N PRO A 408 -4.00 -25.87 -27.55
CA PRO A 408 -3.10 -26.31 -26.48
C PRO A 408 -3.83 -27.24 -25.50
N PHE A 409 -3.07 -28.12 -24.84
CA PHE A 409 -3.53 -28.85 -23.67
C PHE A 409 -2.55 -28.64 -22.51
N TYR A 410 -3.12 -28.57 -21.31
CA TYR A 410 -2.41 -28.35 -20.07
C TYR A 410 -2.19 -29.68 -19.37
N MET A 411 -0.97 -29.90 -18.88
CA MET A 411 -0.61 -31.04 -18.06
C MET A 411 -0.28 -30.55 -16.65
N VAL A 412 -1.06 -30.99 -15.67
CA VAL A 412 -0.82 -30.68 -14.25
C VAL A 412 -0.13 -31.88 -13.62
N VAL A 413 1.11 -31.71 -13.18
CA VAL A 413 1.95 -32.78 -12.65
C VAL A 413 2.25 -32.55 -11.16
N CYS A 414 2.06 -33.58 -10.34
CA CYS A 414 2.60 -33.63 -8.99
C CYS A 414 3.66 -34.74 -8.85
N SER A 415 4.72 -34.43 -8.10
CA SER A 415 5.81 -35.37 -7.76
C SER A 415 5.89 -35.62 -6.25
N SER A 416 4.83 -35.33 -5.49
CA SER A 416 4.79 -35.57 -4.04
C SER A 416 4.54 -37.06 -3.76
N SER A 417 5.54 -37.78 -3.22
CA SER A 417 5.31 -39.16 -2.75
C SER A 417 4.18 -39.22 -1.73
N GLN A 418 4.13 -38.26 -0.78
CA GLN A 418 3.06 -38.22 0.21
C GLN A 418 1.66 -38.16 -0.42
N LEU A 419 1.46 -37.37 -1.48
CA LEU A 419 0.18 -37.34 -2.20
C LEU A 419 -0.09 -38.67 -2.92
N ILE A 420 0.93 -39.29 -3.54
CA ILE A 420 0.80 -40.57 -4.25
C ILE A 420 0.41 -41.70 -3.28
N ASN A 421 0.97 -41.70 -2.07
CA ASN A 421 0.59 -42.59 -0.98
C ASN A 421 -0.83 -42.28 -0.46
N GLU A 422 -1.17 -41.01 -0.17
CA GLU A 422 -2.48 -40.62 0.37
C GLU A 422 -3.64 -40.81 -0.63
N LEU A 423 -3.38 -40.70 -1.93
CA LEU A 423 -4.32 -41.07 -2.97
C LEU A 423 -4.43 -42.60 -3.13
N GLY A 424 -3.47 -43.39 -2.65
CA GLY A 424 -3.46 -44.85 -2.76
C GLY A 424 -3.04 -45.37 -4.14
N TYR A 425 -2.06 -44.73 -4.80
CA TYR A 425 -1.47 -45.26 -6.05
C TYR A 425 -0.20 -46.09 -5.80
N SER A 426 0.58 -45.77 -4.77
CA SER A 426 1.73 -46.58 -4.34
C SER A 426 2.25 -46.14 -2.99
N ASP A 427 2.77 -47.09 -2.20
CA ASP A 427 3.49 -46.77 -0.96
C ASP A 427 4.95 -46.33 -1.18
N LYS A 428 5.45 -46.46 -2.41
CA LYS A 428 6.86 -46.24 -2.78
C LYS A 428 7.29 -44.77 -2.59
N THR A 429 8.01 -44.49 -1.52
CA THR A 429 8.61 -43.16 -1.28
C THR A 429 9.85 -42.91 -2.14
N LYS A 430 10.01 -41.69 -2.67
CA LYS A 430 11.19 -41.28 -3.45
C LYS A 430 11.66 -39.89 -3.04
N HIS A 431 12.95 -39.76 -2.72
CA HIS A 431 13.55 -38.44 -2.47
C HIS A 431 13.71 -37.68 -3.79
N ILE A 432 12.81 -36.72 -4.02
CA ILE A 432 12.88 -35.77 -5.13
C ILE A 432 13.46 -34.46 -4.59
N ARG A 433 14.17 -33.72 -5.46
CA ARG A 433 14.68 -32.39 -5.11
C ARG A 433 13.53 -31.40 -5.10
N GLU A 434 13.15 -30.89 -3.93
CA GLU A 434 12.23 -29.75 -3.85
C GLU A 434 12.85 -28.53 -4.57
N PHE A 435 12.04 -27.85 -5.37
CA PHE A 435 12.33 -26.50 -5.89
C PHE A 435 11.21 -25.50 -5.52
N SER A 436 10.31 -25.92 -4.63
CA SER A 436 9.14 -25.21 -4.08
C SER A 436 9.28 -25.19 -2.56
N PHE A 437 8.90 -24.10 -1.91
CA PHE A 437 9.03 -23.95 -0.47
C PHE A 437 7.63 -23.84 0.13
N ILE A 438 7.20 -24.89 0.81
CA ILE A 438 5.85 -25.03 1.35
C ILE A 438 5.83 -24.51 2.78
N LYS A 439 4.88 -23.62 3.07
CA LYS A 439 4.53 -23.10 4.40
C LYS A 439 3.02 -23.28 4.60
N ASP A 440 2.52 -22.86 5.76
CA ASP A 440 1.09 -22.96 6.09
C ASP A 440 0.23 -21.85 5.48
N ASP A 441 0.87 -20.77 5.00
CA ASP A 441 0.22 -19.68 4.26
C ASP A 441 0.27 -19.87 2.74
N ALA A 442 1.37 -20.42 2.22
CA ALA A 442 1.68 -20.40 0.78
C ALA A 442 2.65 -21.50 0.32
N ILE A 443 2.73 -21.66 -1.00
CA ILE A 443 3.85 -22.30 -1.69
C ILE A 443 4.62 -21.21 -2.44
N TYR A 444 5.89 -21.06 -2.09
CA TYR A 444 6.82 -20.12 -2.71
C TYR A 444 7.56 -20.81 -3.86
N ILE A 445 7.62 -20.17 -5.03
CA ILE A 445 8.18 -20.74 -6.27
C ILE A 445 9.25 -19.79 -6.86
N PRO A 446 10.45 -20.27 -7.24
CA PRO A 446 11.52 -19.41 -7.75
C PRO A 446 11.22 -18.87 -9.14
N LEU A 447 11.53 -17.58 -9.35
CA LEU A 447 11.56 -16.96 -10.68
C LEU A 447 12.57 -17.69 -11.58
N GLU A 448 12.27 -17.83 -12.87
CA GLU A 448 13.16 -18.47 -13.86
C GLU A 448 13.53 -17.56 -15.03
N SER A 449 12.60 -16.76 -15.55
CA SER A 449 12.89 -15.74 -16.58
C SER A 449 11.97 -14.53 -16.46
N VAL A 450 12.45 -13.40 -16.99
CA VAL A 450 11.64 -12.22 -17.30
C VAL A 450 11.91 -11.89 -18.78
N GLU A 451 10.86 -11.78 -19.57
CA GLU A 451 10.90 -11.40 -20.98
C GLU A 451 10.18 -10.05 -21.15
N THR A 452 10.58 -9.24 -22.13
CA THR A 452 9.91 -7.96 -22.44
C THR A 452 9.44 -7.92 -23.88
N ARG A 453 8.30 -7.26 -24.12
CA ARG A 453 7.80 -6.96 -25.47
C ARG A 453 7.10 -5.61 -25.50
N GLU A 454 7.16 -4.94 -26.65
CA GLU A 454 6.34 -3.76 -26.89
C GLU A 454 4.85 -4.15 -27.00
N TYR A 455 3.97 -3.31 -26.47
CA TYR A 455 2.53 -3.49 -26.50
C TYR A 455 1.82 -2.14 -26.59
N LYS A 456 0.85 -2.07 -27.50
CA LYS A 456 -0.05 -0.94 -27.67
C LYS A 456 -1.48 -1.45 -27.70
N GLY A 457 -2.28 -1.07 -26.71
CA GLY A 457 -3.64 -1.57 -26.55
C GLY A 457 -4.23 -1.29 -25.17
N LYS A 458 -5.40 -1.85 -24.91
CA LYS A 458 -6.10 -1.65 -23.62
C LYS A 458 -5.42 -2.40 -22.50
N VAL A 459 -5.52 -1.83 -21.32
CA VAL A 459 -5.08 -2.39 -20.05
C VAL A 459 -6.17 -2.22 -18.99
N TYR A 460 -6.37 -3.24 -18.17
CA TYR A 460 -7.40 -3.41 -17.16
C TYR A 460 -6.77 -3.39 -15.77
N ASN A 461 -7.49 -3.05 -14.70
CA ASN A 461 -7.04 -3.35 -13.34
C ASN A 461 -8.26 -3.59 -12.47
N LEU A 462 -8.09 -4.39 -11.41
CA LEU A 462 -9.13 -4.67 -10.44
C LEU A 462 -8.89 -3.88 -9.16
N SER A 463 -9.90 -3.85 -8.31
CA SER A 463 -9.75 -3.38 -6.94
C SER A 463 -10.66 -4.19 -6.02
N THR A 464 -10.03 -4.84 -5.04
CA THR A 464 -10.61 -5.87 -4.17
C THR A 464 -10.51 -5.49 -2.69
N ASN A 465 -11.26 -6.17 -1.82
CA ASN A 465 -11.31 -5.83 -0.39
C ASN A 465 -9.96 -5.91 0.35
N ASP A 466 -9.04 -6.81 -0.03
CA ASP A 466 -7.69 -6.92 0.57
C ASP A 466 -6.60 -6.24 -0.27
N ASP A 467 -7.02 -5.39 -1.23
CA ASP A 467 -6.22 -4.76 -2.28
C ASP A 467 -5.30 -5.71 -3.08
N THR A 468 -5.58 -7.03 -3.10
CA THR A 468 -4.87 -8.03 -3.92
C THR A 468 -5.77 -8.97 -4.70
N PHE A 469 -5.22 -9.60 -5.74
CA PHE A 469 -5.89 -10.63 -6.54
C PHE A 469 -4.88 -11.63 -7.13
N LEU A 470 -5.36 -12.83 -7.48
CA LEU A 470 -4.55 -13.87 -8.14
C LEU A 470 -4.59 -13.75 -9.66
N VAL A 471 -3.45 -13.40 -10.25
CA VAL A 471 -3.17 -13.51 -11.70
C VAL A 471 -2.41 -14.81 -11.93
N SER A 472 -2.94 -15.73 -12.74
CA SER A 472 -2.24 -16.99 -13.06
C SER A 472 -1.72 -17.76 -11.81
N ASN A 473 -2.55 -17.82 -10.75
CA ASN A 473 -2.26 -18.35 -9.40
C ASN A 473 -1.26 -17.55 -8.52
N ILE A 474 -0.72 -16.42 -8.99
CA ILE A 474 0.26 -15.60 -8.26
C ILE A 474 -0.39 -14.38 -7.61
N VAL A 475 0.00 -14.10 -6.36
CA VAL A 475 -0.38 -12.89 -5.62
C VAL A 475 0.12 -11.62 -6.32
N SER A 476 -0.82 -10.78 -6.72
CA SER A 476 -0.58 -9.43 -7.25
C SER A 476 -1.43 -8.39 -6.51
N HIS A 477 -1.01 -7.12 -6.51
CA HIS A 477 -1.67 -6.03 -5.79
C HIS A 477 -2.42 -5.09 -6.74
N ASN A 478 -3.42 -4.39 -6.24
CA ASN A 478 -3.99 -3.21 -6.88
C ASN A 478 -2.88 -2.20 -7.20
N CYS A 479 -2.92 -1.55 -8.37
CA CYS A 479 -2.22 -0.28 -8.57
C CYS A 479 -2.89 0.83 -7.73
N GLY A 480 -2.56 0.90 -6.43
CA GLY A 480 -3.19 1.81 -5.49
C GLY A 480 -2.42 1.98 -4.17
N ASN A 481 -1.81 3.14 -4.00
CA ASN A 481 -1.62 3.79 -2.69
C ASN A 481 -1.45 5.31 -2.93
N ARG A 482 -2.35 5.88 -3.75
CA ARG A 482 -2.22 7.21 -4.36
C ARG A 482 -3.60 7.83 -4.61
N PHE A 483 -3.97 8.89 -3.87
CA PHE A 483 -4.97 9.88 -4.34
C PHE A 483 -4.55 10.36 -5.74
N GLY A 484 -3.27 10.71 -5.84
CA GLY A 484 -2.61 11.01 -7.09
C GLY A 484 -1.67 12.20 -7.04
N LYS A 485 -0.83 12.36 -6.01
CA LYS A 485 0.00 13.56 -5.84
C LYS A 485 1.27 13.61 -6.72
N ASP A 486 2.17 12.63 -6.70
CA ASP A 486 3.55 12.78 -7.24
C ASP A 486 3.68 12.94 -8.77
N LEU A 487 3.44 11.89 -9.59
CA LEU A 487 3.37 11.97 -11.07
C LEU A 487 2.44 13.10 -11.57
N GLY A 488 1.51 13.57 -10.75
CA GLY A 488 0.60 14.64 -11.11
C GLY A 488 1.14 16.05 -10.81
N SER A 489 1.89 16.23 -9.72
CA SER A 489 2.75 17.41 -9.52
C SER A 489 3.80 17.51 -10.65
N ILE A 490 4.26 16.37 -11.16
CA ILE A 490 5.18 16.31 -12.29
C ILE A 490 4.44 16.56 -13.62
N GLY A 491 3.19 16.10 -13.77
CA GLY A 491 2.35 16.33 -14.95
C GLY A 491 2.07 17.81 -15.21
N GLU A 492 1.67 18.55 -14.17
CA GLU A 492 1.55 20.01 -14.25
C GLU A 492 2.91 20.64 -14.59
N GLY A 493 3.98 20.24 -13.90
CA GLY A 493 5.32 20.77 -14.12
C GLY A 493 5.77 20.62 -15.58
N VAL A 494 5.52 19.48 -16.22
CA VAL A 494 5.80 19.26 -17.65
C VAL A 494 4.98 20.20 -18.53
N MET A 495 3.69 20.42 -18.24
CA MET A 495 2.85 21.32 -19.04
C MET A 495 3.29 22.78 -18.90
N ARG A 496 3.53 23.27 -17.67
CA ARG A 496 4.05 24.63 -17.42
C ARG A 496 5.45 24.86 -17.98
N PHE A 497 6.30 23.84 -17.93
CA PHE A 497 7.63 23.89 -18.55
C PHE A 497 7.50 24.03 -20.08
N ILE A 498 6.64 23.24 -20.72
CA ILE A 498 6.40 23.33 -22.17
C ILE A 498 5.74 24.66 -22.56
N GLU A 499 4.83 25.22 -21.74
CA GLU A 499 4.29 26.57 -21.95
C GLU A 499 5.42 27.61 -21.99
N MET A 500 6.28 27.63 -20.97
CA MET A 500 7.39 28.59 -20.85
C MET A 500 8.51 28.37 -21.88
N GLU A 501 8.74 27.14 -22.36
CA GLU A 501 9.67 26.84 -23.46
C GLU A 501 9.22 27.39 -24.83
N ASN A 502 7.97 27.85 -24.96
CA ASN A 502 7.43 28.47 -26.17
C ASN A 502 7.22 29.99 -26.03
N GLU A 503 7.64 30.60 -24.92
CA GLU A 503 7.67 32.06 -24.74
C GLU A 503 8.93 32.68 -25.38
N GLU A 504 8.80 33.86 -26.01
CA GLU A 504 9.97 34.66 -26.39
C GLU A 504 10.58 35.31 -25.13
N ARG A 505 11.76 34.84 -24.72
CA ARG A 505 12.46 35.24 -23.48
C ARG A 505 13.72 36.05 -23.77
N SER A 506 14.11 36.95 -22.85
CA SER A 506 15.32 37.76 -23.03
C SER A 506 16.59 36.92 -22.94
N ILE A 507 17.62 37.34 -23.68
CA ILE A 507 18.95 36.72 -23.69
C ILE A 507 19.65 36.76 -22.31
N ASP A 508 19.23 37.67 -21.43
CA ASP A 508 19.74 37.80 -20.06
C ASP A 508 19.32 36.62 -19.14
N VAL A 509 18.30 35.84 -19.54
CA VAL A 509 17.75 34.72 -18.76
C VAL A 509 18.32 33.40 -19.28
N ASN A 510 19.44 32.96 -18.71
CA ASN A 510 20.14 31.74 -19.08
C ASN A 510 20.18 30.73 -17.90
N PRO A 511 19.77 29.45 -18.08
CA PRO A 511 19.06 28.90 -19.24
C PRO A 511 17.68 29.57 -19.42
N PRO A 512 17.06 29.52 -20.61
CA PRO A 512 15.75 30.12 -20.87
C PRO A 512 14.65 29.71 -19.88
N VAL A 513 14.61 28.43 -19.48
CA VAL A 513 13.69 27.90 -18.46
C VAL A 513 14.48 26.95 -17.54
N LEU A 514 14.34 27.08 -16.22
CA LEU A 514 14.92 26.17 -15.24
C LEU A 514 13.86 25.61 -14.29
N TRP A 515 13.73 24.28 -14.25
CA TRP A 515 12.84 23.55 -13.35
C TRP A 515 13.62 22.63 -12.41
N TRP A 516 13.46 22.80 -11.10
CA TRP A 516 13.98 21.89 -10.09
C TRP A 516 12.90 20.96 -9.53
N ILE A 517 13.18 19.66 -9.39
CA ILE A 517 12.35 18.74 -8.62
C ILE A 517 13.10 18.33 -7.35
N VAL A 518 12.54 18.67 -6.20
CA VAL A 518 13.11 18.47 -4.86
C VAL A 518 12.30 17.42 -4.11
N ALA A 519 12.98 16.50 -3.44
CA ALA A 519 12.35 15.51 -2.56
C ALA A 519 13.10 15.41 -1.21
N PRO A 520 12.48 14.83 -0.16
CA PRO A 520 13.06 14.82 1.18
C PRO A 520 14.30 13.94 1.32
N ASN A 521 14.57 13.08 0.33
CA ASN A 521 15.83 12.37 0.17
C ASN A 521 15.99 11.89 -1.28
N MET A 522 17.23 11.58 -1.67
CA MET A 522 17.57 11.12 -3.02
C MET A 522 16.88 9.79 -3.44
N ARG A 523 16.39 8.97 -2.50
CA ARG A 523 15.59 7.77 -2.83
C ARG A 523 14.20 8.14 -3.35
N LEU A 524 13.56 9.15 -2.76
CA LEU A 524 12.28 9.69 -3.22
C LEU A 524 12.47 10.51 -4.51
N ALA A 525 13.54 11.32 -4.60
CA ALA A 525 13.87 12.09 -5.80
C ALA A 525 13.99 11.21 -7.06
N ARG A 526 14.59 10.01 -6.91
CA ARG A 526 14.70 8.99 -7.98
C ARG A 526 13.37 8.35 -8.39
N GLN A 527 12.30 8.42 -7.60
CA GLN A 527 10.96 8.05 -8.07
C GLN A 527 10.42 9.14 -9.01
N ASN A 528 10.54 10.40 -8.62
CA ASN A 528 10.13 11.54 -9.45
C ASN A 528 10.89 11.55 -10.80
N TRP A 529 12.18 11.18 -10.80
CA TRP A 529 12.97 11.00 -12.03
C TRP A 529 12.40 9.97 -13.00
N ARG A 530 11.82 8.88 -12.50
CA ARG A 530 11.17 7.86 -13.35
C ARG A 530 9.88 8.42 -13.95
N ASP A 531 9.10 9.13 -13.14
CA ASP A 531 7.78 9.66 -13.51
C ASP A 531 7.92 10.83 -14.51
N LEU A 532 8.88 11.74 -14.31
CA LEU A 532 9.23 12.82 -15.26
C LEU A 532 9.57 12.29 -16.66
N LYS A 533 10.46 11.29 -16.75
CA LYS A 533 10.93 10.73 -18.03
C LYS A 533 9.87 9.92 -18.79
N LYS A 534 8.70 9.67 -18.20
CA LYS A 534 7.53 9.09 -18.89
C LYS A 534 6.60 10.17 -19.44
N LEU A 535 6.55 11.34 -18.80
CA LEU A 535 5.66 12.45 -19.15
C LEU A 535 6.29 13.41 -20.17
N LEU A 536 7.59 13.66 -20.07
CA LEU A 536 8.30 14.60 -20.95
C LEU A 536 8.45 14.02 -22.38
N PRO A 537 8.01 14.73 -23.44
CA PRO A 537 8.14 14.26 -24.83
C PRO A 537 9.61 14.08 -25.26
N LYS A 538 9.94 12.90 -25.78
CA LYS A 538 11.29 12.54 -26.29
C LYS A 538 11.73 13.42 -27.47
N GLU A 539 10.78 14.06 -28.13
CA GLU A 539 10.97 14.98 -29.25
C GLU A 539 11.49 16.36 -28.83
N LEU A 540 11.44 16.69 -27.54
CA LEU A 540 11.94 17.95 -26.96
C LEU A 540 13.30 17.79 -26.27
N VAL A 541 13.67 16.57 -25.87
CA VAL A 541 14.95 16.28 -25.21
C VAL A 541 16.13 16.48 -26.17
N TYR A 542 17.15 17.21 -25.71
CA TYR A 542 18.45 17.38 -26.36
C TYR A 542 19.50 16.44 -25.75
N ASP A 543 19.66 16.46 -24.41
CA ASP A 543 20.54 15.54 -23.67
C ASP A 543 19.94 15.11 -22.31
N ILE A 544 20.44 14.01 -21.73
CA ILE A 544 20.08 13.54 -20.38
C ILE A 544 21.33 13.10 -19.61
N SER A 545 21.74 13.89 -18.61
CA SER A 545 22.76 13.48 -17.64
C SER A 545 22.17 12.55 -16.59
N LEU A 546 22.40 11.24 -16.76
CA LEU A 546 21.98 10.22 -15.80
C LEU A 546 22.76 10.25 -14.48
N SER A 547 23.95 10.86 -14.44
CA SER A 547 24.73 11.05 -13.20
C SER A 547 24.23 12.22 -12.37
N ASN A 548 23.86 13.32 -13.03
CA ASN A 548 23.48 14.58 -12.37
C ASN A 548 21.96 14.72 -12.21
N LEU A 549 21.18 13.81 -12.84
CA LEU A 549 19.72 13.86 -12.94
C LEU A 549 19.21 15.14 -13.64
N THR A 550 19.90 15.53 -14.70
CA THR A 550 19.60 16.70 -15.54
C THR A 550 19.02 16.27 -16.89
N ILE A 551 18.02 16.99 -17.39
CA ILE A 551 17.54 16.93 -18.78
C ILE A 551 17.73 18.31 -19.41
N GLU A 552 18.38 18.36 -20.57
CA GLU A 552 18.43 19.54 -21.43
C GLU A 552 17.47 19.35 -22.61
N THR A 553 16.90 20.44 -23.11
CA THR A 553 15.90 20.43 -24.20
C THR A 553 16.31 21.26 -25.40
N ILE A 554 15.66 21.03 -26.55
CA ILE A 554 16.01 21.63 -27.84
C ILE A 554 15.81 23.15 -27.91
N ASN A 555 15.02 23.73 -27.00
CA ASN A 555 14.85 25.19 -26.88
C ASN A 555 15.76 25.79 -25.77
N GLY A 556 16.57 24.96 -25.10
CA GLY A 556 17.53 25.36 -24.08
C GLY A 556 17.03 25.29 -22.63
N GLY A 557 15.77 24.90 -22.38
CA GLY A 557 15.27 24.66 -21.04
C GLY A 557 15.98 23.49 -20.35
N ILE A 558 16.16 23.59 -19.03
CA ILE A 558 16.85 22.61 -18.19
C ILE A 558 15.92 22.15 -17.05
N ILE A 559 15.91 20.83 -16.79
CA ILE A 559 15.20 20.22 -15.66
C ILE A 559 16.21 19.43 -14.82
N GLU A 560 16.26 19.69 -13.51
CA GLU A 560 17.18 19.03 -12.57
C GLU A 560 16.44 18.40 -11.40
N ILE A 561 17.04 17.35 -10.80
CA ILE A 561 16.47 16.69 -9.61
C ILE A 561 17.45 16.71 -8.44
N HIS A 562 17.03 17.39 -7.37
CA HIS A 562 17.82 17.66 -6.18
C HIS A 562 17.21 17.00 -4.93
N SER A 563 17.99 16.98 -3.85
CA SER A 563 17.53 16.48 -2.55
C SER A 563 17.47 17.59 -1.51
N ALA A 564 16.49 17.53 -0.62
CA ALA A 564 16.43 18.36 0.59
C ALA A 564 17.15 17.73 1.80
N ASP A 565 18.03 16.74 1.56
CA ASP A 565 18.95 16.20 2.58
C ASP A 565 19.98 17.25 3.04
N ASP A 566 20.32 18.23 2.18
CA ASP A 566 21.33 19.28 2.43
C ASP A 566 20.85 20.65 1.86
N PRO A 567 20.33 21.56 2.71
CA PRO A 567 19.77 22.84 2.29
C PRO A 567 20.76 23.81 1.63
N GLU A 568 22.07 23.69 1.89
CA GLU A 568 23.12 24.54 1.31
C GLU A 568 23.30 24.27 -0.20
N THR A 569 22.91 23.08 -0.67
CA THR A 569 22.97 22.73 -2.11
C THR A 569 21.87 23.41 -2.94
N LEU A 570 20.79 23.88 -2.31
CA LEU A 570 19.62 24.46 -2.98
C LEU A 570 19.75 25.98 -3.19
N VAL A 571 20.97 26.42 -3.54
CA VAL A 571 21.38 27.84 -3.51
C VAL A 571 22.16 28.18 -4.78
N GLY A 572 21.85 29.33 -5.41
CA GLY A 572 22.73 29.97 -6.40
C GLY A 572 22.07 30.41 -7.71
N VAL A 573 21.06 29.70 -8.21
CA VAL A 573 20.47 29.93 -9.55
C VAL A 573 18.98 30.29 -9.46
N GLY A 574 18.51 31.26 -10.25
CA GLY A 574 17.10 31.65 -10.32
C GLY A 574 16.24 30.60 -11.05
N LEU A 575 15.01 30.37 -10.57
CA LEU A 575 14.15 29.25 -10.98
C LEU A 575 12.83 29.72 -11.60
N ASP A 576 12.38 29.05 -12.65
CA ASP A 576 11.04 29.24 -13.24
C ASP A 576 9.99 28.32 -12.60
N ILE A 577 10.39 27.11 -12.23
CA ILE A 577 9.54 26.12 -11.57
C ILE A 577 10.33 25.42 -10.45
N VAL A 578 9.68 25.14 -9.33
CA VAL A 578 10.17 24.13 -8.37
C VAL A 578 9.06 23.16 -7.96
N THR A 579 9.35 21.86 -7.90
CA THR A 579 8.42 20.83 -7.44
C THR A 579 8.94 20.14 -6.18
N ILE A 580 8.35 20.44 -5.02
CA ILE A 580 8.68 19.83 -3.74
C ILE A 580 7.68 18.70 -3.45
N THR A 581 8.14 17.45 -3.42
CA THR A 581 7.30 16.28 -3.09
C THR A 581 7.48 15.84 -1.63
N GLU A 582 6.45 15.25 -1.01
CA GLU A 582 6.48 14.76 0.39
C GLU A 582 6.99 15.81 1.40
N ALA A 583 6.62 17.08 1.22
CA ALA A 583 7.22 18.24 1.88
C ALA A 583 7.23 18.16 3.42
N ALA A 584 6.18 17.62 4.06
CA ALA A 584 6.11 17.45 5.52
C ALA A 584 7.04 16.33 6.07
N ARG A 585 7.90 15.75 5.23
CA ARG A 585 9.02 14.87 5.63
C ARG A 585 10.40 15.53 5.49
N VAL A 586 10.49 16.74 4.94
CA VAL A 586 11.73 17.52 4.89
C VAL A 586 12.03 18.03 6.31
N LYS A 587 13.27 17.84 6.78
CA LYS A 587 13.66 18.17 8.17
C LYS A 587 13.61 19.68 8.45
N GLU A 588 14.14 20.48 7.53
CA GLU A 588 14.28 21.94 7.63
C GLU A 588 13.56 22.60 6.45
N LEU A 589 12.26 22.31 6.32
CA LEU A 589 11.44 22.78 5.20
C LEU A 589 11.35 24.32 5.16
N ASP A 590 11.48 24.98 6.30
CA ASP A 590 11.55 26.43 6.44
C ASP A 590 12.82 27.02 5.77
N THR A 591 14.00 26.51 6.11
CA THR A 591 15.27 26.89 5.48
C THR A 591 15.27 26.57 3.98
N VAL A 592 14.84 25.35 3.62
CA VAL A 592 14.72 24.91 2.22
C VAL A 592 13.75 25.78 1.43
N TRP A 593 12.59 26.14 2.00
CA TRP A 593 11.61 27.00 1.35
C TRP A 593 12.10 28.44 1.22
N ALA A 594 12.76 29.00 2.24
CA ALA A 594 13.34 30.33 2.17
C ALA A 594 14.40 30.44 1.05
N ASN A 595 15.29 29.44 0.95
CA ASN A 595 16.29 29.35 -0.11
C ASN A 595 15.66 29.28 -1.50
N LEU A 596 14.66 28.41 -1.69
CA LEU A 596 13.97 28.22 -2.96
C LEU A 596 13.10 29.43 -3.36
N ARG A 597 12.40 30.06 -2.42
CA ARG A 597 11.54 31.23 -2.68
C ARG A 597 12.33 32.39 -3.26
N GLN A 598 13.51 32.70 -2.69
CA GLN A 598 14.43 33.72 -3.22
C GLN A 598 14.86 33.46 -4.67
N ARG A 599 14.84 32.20 -5.15
CA ARG A 599 15.16 31.86 -6.54
C ARG A 599 13.98 32.03 -7.48
N LEU A 600 12.76 31.79 -7.01
CA LEU A 600 11.54 32.03 -7.78
C LEU A 600 11.26 33.53 -7.96
N ASP A 601 11.61 34.36 -6.97
CA ASP A 601 11.51 35.82 -7.02
C ASP A 601 12.61 36.50 -7.89
N SER A 602 13.36 35.72 -8.69
CA SER A 602 14.40 36.26 -9.58
C SER A 602 13.78 37.03 -10.77
N PRO A 603 14.25 38.24 -11.10
CA PRO A 603 13.73 39.01 -12.23
C PRO A 603 13.79 38.24 -13.56
N GLY A 604 12.69 38.29 -14.33
CA GLY A 604 12.61 37.65 -15.64
C GLY A 604 12.33 36.14 -15.62
N ARG A 605 12.20 35.51 -14.44
CA ARG A 605 11.80 34.10 -14.30
C ARG A 605 10.27 33.93 -14.20
N GLY A 606 9.81 32.71 -14.47
CA GLY A 606 8.41 32.29 -14.46
C GLY A 606 7.59 32.78 -15.65
N PRO A 607 6.27 32.49 -15.70
CA PRO A 607 5.41 32.82 -16.83
C PRO A 607 5.37 34.32 -17.10
N GLY A 608 5.66 34.72 -18.34
CA GLY A 608 5.79 36.13 -18.75
C GLY A 608 6.78 36.95 -17.91
N GLY A 609 7.76 36.31 -17.26
CA GLY A 609 8.82 36.95 -16.46
C GLY A 609 8.37 37.56 -15.11
N LYS A 610 7.21 37.15 -14.57
CA LYS A 610 6.58 37.76 -13.37
C LYS A 610 6.87 37.06 -12.04
N GLY A 611 7.73 36.05 -12.02
CA GLY A 611 8.09 35.24 -10.84
C GLY A 611 7.77 33.75 -11.04
N GLY A 612 8.69 32.89 -10.60
CA GLY A 612 8.61 31.43 -10.75
C GLY A 612 7.53 30.74 -9.91
N ILE A 613 7.10 29.56 -10.34
CA ILE A 613 5.97 28.81 -9.76
C ILE A 613 6.42 27.62 -8.91
N ALA A 614 5.97 27.56 -7.65
CA ALA A 614 6.21 26.42 -6.76
C ALA A 614 5.05 25.41 -6.74
N LEU A 615 5.38 24.13 -6.82
CA LEU A 615 4.48 22.97 -6.79
C LEU A 615 4.81 22.14 -5.55
N ILE A 616 4.07 22.32 -4.44
CA ILE A 616 4.37 21.67 -3.14
C ILE A 616 3.32 20.60 -2.83
N ASN A 617 3.73 19.33 -2.71
CA ASN A 617 2.85 18.22 -2.30
C ASN A 617 3.30 17.59 -0.97
N SER A 618 2.37 17.08 -0.18
CA SER A 618 2.66 16.21 0.98
C SER A 618 1.39 15.46 1.44
N THR A 619 1.56 14.58 2.43
CA THR A 619 0.51 14.24 3.41
C THR A 619 0.70 15.11 4.66
N PRO A 620 -0.36 15.56 5.36
CA PRO A 620 -0.25 16.33 6.61
C PRO A 620 0.52 15.59 7.71
N ARG A 621 1.22 16.34 8.57
CA ARG A 621 1.93 15.78 9.75
C ARG A 621 2.25 16.89 10.77
N GLY A 622 1.44 16.97 11.83
CA GLY A 622 1.61 17.93 12.94
C GLY A 622 1.65 19.41 12.53
N ARG A 623 2.05 20.27 13.46
CA ARG A 623 2.37 21.69 13.22
C ARG A 623 3.76 21.88 12.57
N THR A 624 4.06 21.13 11.50
CA THR A 624 5.30 21.33 10.71
C THR A 624 5.23 22.59 9.84
N TYR A 625 6.34 23.08 9.28
CA TYR A 625 6.31 24.25 8.39
C TYR A 625 5.38 24.08 7.17
N PHE A 626 5.12 22.84 6.75
CA PHE A 626 4.12 22.54 5.71
C PHE A 626 2.69 22.94 6.12
N TYR A 627 2.35 22.87 7.41
CA TYR A 627 1.09 23.40 7.95
C TYR A 627 1.02 24.93 7.82
N LYS A 628 2.13 25.63 8.11
CA LYS A 628 2.23 27.09 7.94
C LYS A 628 2.06 27.50 6.47
N LEU A 629 2.63 26.75 5.53
CA LEU A 629 2.42 26.95 4.09
C LEU A 629 0.97 26.66 3.66
N ALA A 630 0.34 25.62 4.21
CA ALA A 630 -1.08 25.32 3.96
C ALA A 630 -1.98 26.46 4.46
N LEU A 631 -1.71 27.02 5.64
CA LEU A 631 -2.42 28.19 6.19
C LEU A 631 -2.16 29.49 5.41
N MET A 632 -1.12 29.58 4.59
CA MET A 632 -0.88 30.74 3.72
C MET A 632 -1.72 30.71 2.45
N GLY A 633 -2.09 29.53 1.94
CA GLY A 633 -2.96 29.38 0.77
C GLY A 633 -4.44 29.17 1.09
N ASP A 634 -4.81 29.18 2.36
CA ASP A 634 -6.20 29.12 2.84
C ASP A 634 -6.77 30.54 2.99
N LYS A 635 -7.94 30.81 2.41
CA LYS A 635 -8.53 32.16 2.31
C LYS A 635 -9.21 32.63 3.59
N ASP A 636 -9.60 31.69 4.46
CA ASP A 636 -10.23 31.98 5.75
C ASP A 636 -9.20 32.05 6.91
N SER A 637 -7.92 31.86 6.60
CA SER A 637 -6.80 31.89 7.55
C SER A 637 -6.27 33.30 7.81
N SER A 638 -5.90 33.58 9.06
CA SER A 638 -5.21 34.83 9.46
C SER A 638 -3.80 34.97 8.90
N LEU A 639 -3.25 33.92 8.29
CA LEU A 639 -1.95 33.91 7.60
C LEU A 639 -2.08 33.96 6.07
N TYR A 640 -3.28 34.15 5.52
CA TYR A 640 -3.53 34.13 4.08
C TYR A 640 -2.62 35.08 3.29
N SER A 641 -2.13 34.61 2.15
CA SER A 641 -1.33 35.36 1.19
C SER A 641 -1.81 35.09 -0.24
N PRO A 642 -2.19 36.11 -1.03
CA PRO A 642 -2.68 35.94 -2.40
C PRO A 642 -1.70 35.27 -3.39
N SER A 643 -0.46 35.02 -2.99
CA SER A 643 0.54 34.28 -3.78
C SER A 643 0.51 32.76 -3.55
N TYR A 644 -0.40 32.26 -2.72
CA TYR A 644 -0.55 30.84 -2.38
C TYR A 644 -2.02 30.43 -2.51
N GLU A 645 -2.27 29.18 -2.88
CA GLU A 645 -3.60 28.58 -2.81
C GLU A 645 -3.48 27.11 -2.39
N THR A 646 -4.24 26.72 -1.36
CA THR A 646 -4.18 25.41 -0.72
C THR A 646 -5.35 24.55 -1.15
N PHE A 647 -5.07 23.30 -1.50
CA PHE A 647 -6.08 22.34 -1.93
C PHE A 647 -6.09 21.14 -1.00
N HIS A 648 -7.10 21.11 -0.13
CA HIS A 648 -7.39 19.97 0.72
C HIS A 648 -8.19 18.92 -0.07
N PHE A 649 -7.75 17.66 0.02
CA PHE A 649 -8.48 16.50 -0.52
C PHE A 649 -8.29 15.33 0.45
N SER A 650 -9.39 14.81 0.98
CA SER A 650 -9.39 13.54 1.70
C SER A 650 -9.20 12.38 0.73
N THR A 651 -8.88 11.20 1.25
CA THR A 651 -8.94 9.95 0.48
C THR A 651 -10.33 9.72 -0.12
N TRP A 652 -11.41 10.22 0.51
CA TRP A 652 -12.78 10.04 0.03
C TRP A 652 -13.15 10.94 -1.17
N ASP A 653 -12.46 12.06 -1.38
CA ASP A 653 -12.70 12.94 -2.53
C ASP A 653 -12.21 12.32 -3.85
N ASN A 654 -11.42 11.26 -3.78
CA ASN A 654 -11.23 10.35 -4.91
C ASN A 654 -12.57 9.64 -5.21
N PRO A 655 -13.17 9.80 -6.42
CA PRO A 655 -14.49 9.25 -6.76
C PRO A 655 -14.61 7.72 -6.69
N HIS A 656 -13.50 7.01 -6.49
CA HIS A 656 -13.42 5.56 -6.35
C HIS A 656 -13.28 5.08 -4.90
N MET A 657 -12.90 5.97 -3.99
CA MET A 657 -12.87 5.72 -2.55
C MET A 657 -14.11 6.28 -1.86
N GLY A 658 -14.56 7.49 -2.20
CA GLY A 658 -15.80 8.07 -1.66
C GLY A 658 -17.03 7.19 -1.85
N LYS A 659 -17.08 6.44 -2.98
CA LYS A 659 -18.12 5.42 -3.22
C LYS A 659 -18.05 4.20 -2.29
N LYS A 660 -16.89 3.90 -1.70
CA LYS A 660 -16.76 2.87 -0.67
C LYS A 660 -17.21 3.36 0.70
N ARG A 661 -17.03 4.65 1.03
CA ARG A 661 -17.08 5.23 2.38
C ARG A 661 -18.18 4.64 3.27
N TYR A 662 -19.44 4.70 2.80
CA TYR A 662 -20.63 4.24 3.53
C TYR A 662 -21.10 2.82 3.13
N THR A 663 -20.25 2.03 2.48
CA THR A 663 -20.57 0.63 2.13
C THR A 663 -20.48 -0.23 3.37
N ILE A 664 -21.55 -0.95 3.71
CA ILE A 664 -21.59 -1.85 4.86
C ILE A 664 -20.70 -3.07 4.57
N VAL A 665 -19.80 -3.40 5.49
CA VAL A 665 -18.84 -4.52 5.40
C VAL A 665 -19.20 -5.66 6.36
N GLY A 666 -19.88 -5.34 7.47
CA GLY A 666 -20.35 -6.32 8.45
C GLY A 666 -21.34 -5.71 9.45
N GLU A 667 -21.58 -6.42 10.54
CA GLU A 667 -22.38 -5.95 11.69
C GLU A 667 -21.53 -6.11 12.97
N ASP A 668 -21.73 -5.22 13.95
CA ASP A 668 -21.05 -5.28 15.25
C ASP A 668 -21.68 -6.31 16.20
N SER A 669 -21.12 -6.47 17.40
CA SER A 669 -21.61 -7.40 18.42
C SER A 669 -22.99 -7.03 19.02
N MET A 670 -23.57 -5.88 18.62
CA MET A 670 -24.89 -5.41 19.02
C MET A 670 -25.88 -5.37 17.83
N GLY A 671 -25.42 -5.70 16.61
CA GLY A 671 -26.23 -5.74 15.39
C GLY A 671 -26.24 -4.43 14.57
N ASN A 672 -25.36 -3.48 14.85
CA ASN A 672 -25.26 -2.25 14.06
C ASN A 672 -24.40 -2.48 12.80
N PRO A 673 -24.78 -1.95 11.63
CA PRO A 673 -24.00 -2.11 10.39
C PRO A 673 -22.69 -1.31 10.42
N ILE A 674 -21.56 -2.00 10.28
CA ILE A 674 -20.21 -1.43 10.20
C ILE A 674 -19.94 -1.01 8.76
N THR A 675 -19.61 0.26 8.51
CA THR A 675 -19.21 0.72 7.17
C THR A 675 -17.71 0.55 6.91
N PHE A 676 -17.29 0.68 5.64
CA PHE A 676 -15.88 0.65 5.25
C PHE A 676 -15.06 1.80 5.87
N GLU A 677 -15.69 2.94 6.16
CA GLU A 677 -15.07 3.98 6.97
C GLU A 677 -14.83 3.51 8.42
N ASP A 678 -15.76 2.76 9.00
CA ASP A 678 -15.67 2.29 10.39
C ASP A 678 -14.68 1.12 10.53
N GLU A 679 -14.60 0.22 9.55
CA GLU A 679 -13.58 -0.84 9.48
C GLU A 679 -12.16 -0.23 9.49
N ILE A 680 -11.94 0.86 8.75
CA ILE A 680 -10.65 1.59 8.76
C ILE A 680 -10.41 2.25 10.14
N LYS A 681 -11.43 2.88 10.75
CA LYS A 681 -11.35 3.45 12.10
C LYS A 681 -11.12 2.41 13.21
N MET A 682 -11.49 1.15 13.00
CA MET A 682 -11.17 0.04 13.91
C MET A 682 -9.72 -0.44 13.74
N GLY A 683 -9.10 -0.22 12.57
CA GLY A 683 -7.74 -0.67 12.25
C GLY A 683 -6.60 0.28 12.62
N MET A 684 -6.90 1.50 13.09
CA MET A 684 -5.92 2.51 13.49
C MET A 684 -6.53 3.49 14.51
N THR A 685 -5.71 4.33 15.16
CA THR A 685 -6.27 5.39 16.02
C THR A 685 -7.12 6.36 15.19
N ASN A 686 -8.14 6.96 15.80
CA ASN A 686 -8.99 7.97 15.16
C ASN A 686 -8.16 9.09 14.51
N ASP A 687 -7.04 9.43 15.13
CA ASP A 687 -6.17 10.51 14.72
C ASP A 687 -5.32 10.08 13.53
N ARG A 688 -4.77 8.87 13.56
CA ARG A 688 -4.11 8.32 12.37
C ARG A 688 -5.09 8.20 11.19
N TYR A 689 -6.35 7.85 11.45
CA TYR A 689 -7.40 7.87 10.42
C TYR A 689 -7.66 9.28 9.89
N ARG A 690 -7.88 10.26 10.76
CA ARG A 690 -8.11 11.67 10.38
C ARG A 690 -6.91 12.25 9.60
N GLN A 691 -5.68 11.88 9.96
CA GLN A 691 -4.46 12.30 9.27
C GLN A 691 -4.24 11.59 7.92
N ASP A 692 -4.21 10.25 7.90
CA ASP A 692 -3.85 9.46 6.71
C ASP A 692 -5.03 9.39 5.70
N TYR A 693 -6.29 9.48 6.15
CA TYR A 693 -7.49 9.32 5.29
C TYR A 693 -8.35 10.58 5.15
N LEU A 694 -8.57 11.37 6.20
CA LEU A 694 -9.27 12.66 6.07
C LEU A 694 -8.33 13.83 5.71
N ALA A 695 -7.02 13.60 5.69
CA ALA A 695 -6.00 14.63 5.44
C ALA A 695 -6.11 15.84 6.39
N GLU A 696 -6.52 15.61 7.64
CA GLU A 696 -6.59 16.66 8.67
C GLU A 696 -5.21 16.93 9.29
N PHE A 697 -4.94 18.20 9.62
CA PHE A 697 -3.75 18.59 10.37
C PHE A 697 -4.00 18.41 11.88
N ILE A 698 -3.54 17.28 12.41
CA ILE A 698 -3.78 16.92 13.81
C ILE A 698 -2.71 17.51 14.72
N MET A 699 -3.16 18.17 15.78
CA MET A 699 -2.34 18.89 16.75
C MET A 699 -1.61 17.93 17.70
N GLU A 700 -2.20 16.77 17.97
CA GLU A 700 -1.88 15.87 19.09
C GLU A 700 -0.55 15.11 18.94
N ILE A 701 -0.07 14.84 17.71
CA ILE A 701 1.06 13.93 17.44
C ILE A 701 2.41 14.42 18.02
N ASN A 702 2.54 15.71 18.27
CA ASN A 702 3.67 16.32 18.97
C ASN A 702 3.25 17.02 20.27
N SER A 703 1.95 17.04 20.62
CA SER A 703 1.46 17.70 21.82
C SER A 703 1.72 16.84 23.04
N VAL A 704 2.09 17.49 24.16
CA VAL A 704 2.31 16.81 25.43
C VAL A 704 0.98 16.45 26.12
N PHE A 705 -0.07 17.24 25.90
CA PHE A 705 -1.36 17.12 26.57
C PHE A 705 -2.49 16.99 25.53
N PRO A 706 -2.53 15.91 24.73
CA PRO A 706 -3.45 15.79 23.59
C PRO A 706 -4.95 15.88 23.98
N HIS A 707 -5.26 15.63 25.24
CA HIS A 707 -6.62 15.61 25.79
C HIS A 707 -6.79 16.55 27.00
N TYR A 708 -6.10 17.69 26.97
CA TYR A 708 -6.15 18.72 28.02
C TYR A 708 -7.57 19.22 28.33
N ASP A 709 -8.46 19.19 27.33
CA ASP A 709 -9.86 19.62 27.43
C ASP A 709 -10.64 18.82 28.47
N ARG A 710 -10.31 17.54 28.63
CA ARG A 710 -11.01 16.60 29.52
C ARG A 710 -10.78 16.86 31.01
N VAL A 711 -9.76 17.64 31.37
CA VAL A 711 -9.45 18.03 32.75
C VAL A 711 -9.75 19.50 33.05
N LEU A 712 -10.12 20.30 32.04
CA LEU A 712 -10.44 21.72 32.21
C LEU A 712 -11.90 21.91 32.67
N ILE A 713 -12.05 22.26 33.95
CA ILE A 713 -13.34 22.57 34.55
C ILE A 713 -13.77 23.98 34.15
N ARG A 714 -14.86 24.04 33.38
CA ARG A 714 -15.55 25.26 32.99
C ARG A 714 -16.83 25.42 33.85
N PRO A 715 -17.23 26.65 34.23
CA PRO A 715 -18.51 26.87 34.90
C PRO A 715 -19.72 26.43 34.05
N PRO A 716 -20.86 26.05 34.66
CA PRO A 716 -22.06 25.58 33.95
C PRO A 716 -22.65 26.61 32.97
N LEU A 717 -23.29 26.12 31.89
CA LEU A 717 -23.86 26.93 30.78
C LEU A 717 -25.07 27.81 31.19
N ASP A 718 -25.59 27.57 32.39
CA ASP A 718 -26.63 28.31 33.09
C ASP A 718 -26.09 29.45 33.97
N CYS A 719 -24.80 29.46 34.32
CA CYS A 719 -24.11 30.57 34.99
C CYS A 719 -23.81 31.71 34.00
N ARG A 720 -24.85 32.49 33.65
CA ARG A 720 -24.78 33.54 32.61
C ARG A 720 -24.57 34.97 33.12
N SER A 721 -24.32 35.16 34.40
CA SER A 721 -23.98 36.46 35.00
C SER A 721 -22.63 36.40 35.72
N ASP A 722 -21.91 37.52 35.71
CA ASP A 722 -20.60 37.63 36.38
C ASP A 722 -20.68 37.33 37.89
N GLU A 723 -21.83 37.63 38.50
CA GLU A 723 -22.15 37.35 39.91
C GLU A 723 -22.23 35.83 40.17
N ALA A 724 -22.94 35.07 39.34
CA ALA A 724 -23.02 33.60 39.46
C ALA A 724 -21.68 32.92 39.15
N MET A 725 -20.90 33.49 38.21
CA MET A 725 -19.54 33.03 37.93
C MET A 725 -18.60 33.26 39.13
N ALA A 726 -18.71 34.41 39.79
CA ALA A 726 -17.94 34.70 41.01
C ALA A 726 -18.34 33.80 42.18
N GLU A 727 -19.63 33.51 42.36
CA GLU A 727 -20.13 32.59 43.39
C GLU A 727 -19.64 31.15 43.14
N PHE A 728 -19.70 30.67 41.90
CA PHE A 728 -19.14 29.36 41.52
C PHE A 728 -17.66 29.24 41.85
N TRP A 729 -16.84 30.22 41.48
CA TRP A 729 -15.40 30.20 41.79
C TRP A 729 -15.11 30.38 43.28
N SER A 730 -15.94 31.14 44.02
CA SER A 730 -15.81 31.28 45.48
C SER A 730 -16.07 29.96 46.21
N GLU A 731 -17.03 29.15 45.77
CA GLU A 731 -17.27 27.80 46.31
C GLU A 731 -16.21 26.79 45.81
N TRP A 732 -15.63 27.01 44.61
CA TRP A 732 -14.53 26.19 44.09
C TRP A 732 -13.21 26.35 44.88
N GLU A 733 -12.84 27.58 45.24
CA GLU A 733 -11.61 27.92 45.98
C GLU A 733 -11.65 27.59 47.47
N LYS A 734 -12.82 27.20 47.99
CA LYS A 734 -13.13 26.97 49.39
C LYS A 734 -12.21 25.93 50.05
N VAL A 735 -11.67 26.29 51.21
CA VAL A 735 -10.77 25.43 51.99
C VAL A 735 -11.58 24.37 52.74
N ASP A 736 -11.19 23.10 52.63
CA ASP A 736 -11.64 22.03 53.52
C ASP A 736 -10.66 21.93 54.70
N PRO A 737 -11.08 22.11 55.97
CA PRO A 737 -10.20 22.07 57.14
C PRO A 737 -9.47 20.73 57.39
N PHE A 738 -9.87 19.64 56.74
CA PHE A 738 -9.28 18.31 56.92
C PHE A 738 -8.43 17.84 55.73
N GLU A 739 -8.33 18.65 54.68
CA GLU A 739 -7.64 18.32 53.44
C GLU A 739 -6.19 18.81 53.41
N THR A 740 -5.31 18.10 52.69
CA THR A 740 -3.92 18.53 52.49
C THR A 740 -3.73 19.16 51.11
N TYR A 741 -2.89 20.19 51.05
CA TYR A 741 -2.68 21.01 49.86
C TYR A 741 -1.19 21.12 49.48
N THR A 742 -0.91 21.15 48.18
CA THR A 742 0.43 21.37 47.61
C THR A 742 0.38 22.58 46.67
N ILE A 743 1.40 23.43 46.73
CA ILE A 743 1.59 24.60 45.86
C ILE A 743 2.75 24.33 44.90
N GLY A 744 2.51 24.37 43.59
CA GLY A 744 3.58 24.47 42.59
C GLY A 744 3.87 25.93 42.27
N TYR A 745 5.14 26.29 42.14
CA TYR A 745 5.59 27.67 41.91
C TYR A 745 6.80 27.73 40.97
N ASP A 746 6.73 28.57 39.94
CA ASP A 746 7.85 28.83 39.00
C ASP A 746 8.54 30.18 39.30
N PRO A 747 9.80 30.19 39.80
CA PRO A 747 10.46 31.39 40.30
C PRO A 747 11.14 32.25 39.21
N ALA A 748 10.38 33.12 38.54
CA ALA A 748 10.88 34.02 37.49
C ALA A 748 11.32 35.43 37.98
N SER A 749 12.49 35.90 37.50
CA SER A 749 13.06 37.20 37.87
C SER A 749 12.52 38.40 37.06
N LYS A 750 12.27 38.23 35.75
CA LYS A 750 11.72 39.24 34.84
C LYS A 750 10.84 38.56 33.78
N GLY A 751 9.58 38.98 33.66
CA GLY A 751 8.58 38.44 32.74
C GLY A 751 7.16 38.83 33.17
N ASP A 752 6.18 38.76 32.26
CA ASP A 752 4.76 39.01 32.55
C ASP A 752 4.00 37.69 32.82
N GLY A 753 4.55 36.88 33.73
CA GLY A 753 4.00 35.61 34.21
C GLY A 753 4.83 35.09 35.39
N LYS A 754 4.18 34.75 36.52
CA LYS A 754 4.81 34.20 37.74
C LYS A 754 3.88 33.24 38.51
N PRO A 755 3.28 32.24 37.84
CA PRO A 755 2.17 31.48 38.42
C PRO A 755 2.55 30.68 39.68
N CYS A 756 1.64 30.70 40.65
CA CYS A 756 1.52 29.63 41.63
C CYS A 756 0.19 28.89 41.45
N VAL A 757 0.25 27.56 41.53
CA VAL A 757 -0.86 26.62 41.33
C VAL A 757 -1.06 25.86 42.63
N ILE A 758 -2.29 25.81 43.15
CA ILE A 758 -2.62 25.15 44.43
C ILE A 758 -3.56 23.98 44.15
N ARG A 759 -3.19 22.75 44.55
CA ARG A 759 -4.03 21.55 44.47
C ARG A 759 -4.31 20.93 45.84
N ASP A 760 -5.38 20.15 45.93
CA ASP A 760 -5.65 19.25 47.05
C ASP A 760 -4.97 17.85 46.88
N SER A 761 -5.18 16.95 47.84
CA SER A 761 -4.70 15.56 47.78
C SER A 761 -5.38 14.69 46.72
N LYS A 762 -6.57 15.09 46.24
CA LYS A 762 -7.38 14.37 45.25
C LYS A 762 -7.04 14.74 43.80
N GLY A 763 -6.22 15.77 43.59
CA GLY A 763 -5.82 16.27 42.28
C GLY A 763 -6.66 17.45 41.76
N LYS A 764 -7.58 17.99 42.57
CA LYS A 764 -8.32 19.21 42.23
C LYS A 764 -7.42 20.42 42.44
N VAL A 765 -7.12 21.14 41.37
CA VAL A 765 -6.50 22.48 41.44
C VAL A 765 -7.57 23.46 41.92
N VAL A 766 -7.42 23.92 43.15
CA VAL A 766 -8.36 24.88 43.77
C VAL A 766 -8.11 26.30 43.28
N LYS A 767 -6.86 26.70 43.03
CA LYS A 767 -6.51 28.06 42.62
C LYS A 767 -5.29 28.11 41.71
N ILE A 768 -5.33 29.01 40.72
CA ILE A 768 -4.18 29.44 39.92
C ILE A 768 -4.10 30.96 40.05
N ASP A 769 -2.92 31.47 40.43
CA ASP A 769 -2.66 32.90 40.54
C ASP A 769 -1.38 33.24 39.78
N LEU A 770 -1.51 34.08 38.74
CA LEU A 770 -0.40 34.45 37.85
C LEU A 770 0.64 35.38 38.51
N MET A 771 0.34 35.94 39.69
CA MET A 771 1.19 36.86 40.48
C MET A 771 1.88 37.97 39.66
N SER A 772 1.20 38.44 38.61
CA SER A 772 1.75 39.36 37.62
C SER A 772 2.32 40.63 38.27
N ARG A 773 3.52 41.03 37.81
CA ARG A 773 4.23 42.26 38.24
C ARG A 773 4.68 42.30 39.71
N LEU A 774 4.65 41.20 40.46
CA LEU A 774 5.18 41.13 41.83
C LEU A 774 6.72 40.98 41.89
N GLY A 775 7.33 41.66 42.86
CA GLY A 775 8.74 41.50 43.25
C GLY A 775 9.00 40.20 44.04
N TRP A 776 10.25 39.90 44.39
CA TRP A 776 10.62 38.65 45.08
C TRP A 776 9.95 38.50 46.45
N ASP A 777 10.16 39.46 47.37
CA ASP A 777 9.52 39.40 48.69
C ASP A 777 7.99 39.38 48.62
N ALA A 778 7.39 40.16 47.71
CA ALA A 778 5.94 40.18 47.51
C ALA A 778 5.37 38.83 47.01
N GLN A 779 6.12 38.05 46.23
CA GLN A 779 5.74 36.68 45.89
C GLN A 779 5.86 35.75 47.11
N TRP A 780 6.97 35.83 47.86
CA TRP A 780 7.19 34.99 49.04
C TRP A 780 6.18 35.27 50.17
N ASP A 781 5.77 36.53 50.34
CA ASP A 781 4.74 36.94 51.31
C ASP A 781 3.34 36.48 50.86
N ARG A 782 3.07 36.44 49.55
CA ARG A 782 1.82 35.92 48.98
C ARG A 782 1.75 34.38 49.05
N LEU A 783 2.87 33.69 48.84
CA LEU A 783 3.02 32.26 49.12
C LEU A 783 2.88 31.96 50.62
N ALA A 784 3.37 32.83 51.50
CA ALA A 784 3.13 32.72 52.95
C ALA A 784 1.64 32.84 53.31
N MET A 785 0.93 33.75 52.65
CA MET A 785 -0.53 33.89 52.80
C MET A 785 -1.26 32.63 52.32
N TYR A 786 -0.96 32.13 51.12
CA TYR A 786 -1.63 30.94 50.58
C TYR A 786 -1.30 29.66 51.34
N SER A 787 -0.05 29.45 51.75
CA SER A 787 0.33 28.30 52.60
C SER A 787 -0.46 28.32 53.91
N ARG A 788 -0.63 29.49 54.55
CA ARG A 788 -1.45 29.62 55.78
C ARG A 788 -2.95 29.47 55.54
N LEU A 789 -3.46 29.90 54.39
CA LEU A 789 -4.88 29.78 54.03
C LEU A 789 -5.27 28.32 53.76
N TYR A 790 -4.41 27.57 53.06
CA TYR A 790 -4.63 26.18 52.66
C TYR A 790 -3.87 25.22 53.60
N ASN A 791 -4.24 25.21 54.88
CA ASN A 791 -3.82 24.23 55.91
C ASN A 791 -2.31 23.99 56.09
N GLY A 792 -1.45 24.96 55.75
CA GLY A 792 0.01 24.82 55.83
C GLY A 792 0.65 24.24 54.56
N ALA A 793 0.04 24.48 53.38
CA ALA A 793 0.43 23.88 52.11
C ALA A 793 1.94 23.97 51.80
N THR A 794 2.50 22.86 51.29
CA THR A 794 3.93 22.75 50.93
C THR A 794 4.20 23.36 49.55
N VAL A 795 5.28 24.15 49.42
CA VAL A 795 5.68 24.80 48.16
C VAL A 795 6.76 24.00 47.43
N ASN A 796 6.39 23.39 46.31
CA ASN A 796 7.26 22.75 45.34
C ASN A 796 7.74 23.77 44.30
N PHE A 797 9.05 23.86 44.03
CA PHE A 797 9.58 24.85 43.07
C PHE A 797 10.88 24.41 42.37
N GLY A 798 11.13 24.95 41.18
CA GLY A 798 12.32 24.65 40.37
C GLY A 798 13.63 25.21 40.94
N GLN A 799 14.62 24.34 41.15
CA GLN A 799 15.96 24.71 41.62
C GLN A 799 16.88 25.12 40.45
N THR A 800 16.66 26.32 39.93
CA THR A 800 17.65 27.00 39.07
C THR A 800 18.83 27.51 39.91
N GLY A 801 19.88 28.07 39.27
CA GLY A 801 21.17 28.42 39.90
C GLY A 801 21.16 29.43 41.07
N LEU A 802 20.00 29.95 41.47
CA LEU A 802 19.81 30.81 42.65
C LEU A 802 19.03 30.10 43.79
N GLY A 803 18.58 28.86 43.58
CA GLY A 803 17.51 28.21 44.37
C GLY A 803 17.73 28.08 45.88
N GLU A 804 18.99 27.98 46.35
CA GLU A 804 19.32 27.95 47.79
C GLU A 804 18.86 29.23 48.51
N THR A 805 18.86 30.37 47.81
CA THR A 805 18.37 31.65 48.34
C THR A 805 16.84 31.73 48.42
N ILE A 806 16.12 30.96 47.60
CA ILE A 806 14.65 30.93 47.59
C ILE A 806 14.14 30.06 48.73
N GLY A 807 14.59 28.80 48.82
CA GLY A 807 14.16 27.88 49.88
C GLY A 807 14.46 28.43 51.29
N SER A 808 15.64 29.04 51.47
CA SER A 808 15.99 29.66 52.76
C SER A 808 15.15 30.91 53.11
N GLN A 809 14.58 31.62 52.13
CA GLN A 809 13.66 32.75 52.36
C GLN A 809 12.21 32.30 52.61
N LEU A 810 11.77 31.20 52.00
CA LEU A 810 10.49 30.55 52.29
C LEU A 810 10.49 29.95 53.71
N THR A 811 11.55 29.23 54.09
CA THR A 811 11.73 28.67 55.43
C THR A 811 11.75 29.75 56.52
N LYS A 812 12.40 30.91 56.28
CA LYS A 812 12.36 32.07 57.20
C LYS A 812 10.95 32.63 57.44
N ARG A 813 10.04 32.47 56.47
CA ARG A 813 8.62 32.90 56.56
C ARG A 813 7.70 31.85 57.19
N GLY A 814 8.26 30.69 57.55
CA GLY A 814 7.55 29.56 58.15
C GLY A 814 6.85 28.65 57.13
N ILE A 815 7.29 28.65 55.86
CA ILE A 815 6.64 27.90 54.77
C ILE A 815 7.38 26.56 54.55
N PRO A 816 6.70 25.41 54.64
CA PRO A 816 7.27 24.13 54.21
C PRO A 816 7.50 24.15 52.69
N ASN A 817 8.70 23.75 52.24
CA ASN A 817 9.08 23.86 50.83
C ASN A 817 10.01 22.74 50.37
N VAL A 818 9.90 22.37 49.10
CA VAL A 818 10.64 21.27 48.44
C VAL A 818 11.27 21.79 47.14
N PRO A 819 12.60 21.96 47.07
CA PRO A 819 13.28 22.32 45.82
C PRO A 819 13.41 21.10 44.90
N ILE A 820 13.11 21.28 43.61
CA ILE A 820 13.09 20.23 42.59
C ILE A 820 14.13 20.53 41.52
N ASN A 821 15.05 19.61 41.27
CA ASN A 821 16.09 19.78 40.24
C ASN A 821 15.56 19.43 38.84
N GLU A 822 15.32 20.45 38.03
CA GLU A 822 14.81 20.37 36.65
C GLU A 822 15.89 19.98 35.61
N GLN A 823 17.19 19.99 35.97
CA GLN A 823 18.28 19.85 35.01
C GLN A 823 18.38 18.44 34.39
N GLY A 824 18.78 18.39 33.11
CA GLY A 824 18.97 17.14 32.36
C GLY A 824 17.65 16.43 32.06
N ASN A 825 17.64 15.09 32.17
CA ASN A 825 16.46 14.29 31.86
C ASN A 825 15.30 14.45 32.87
N ASN A 826 15.50 15.18 33.98
CA ASN A 826 14.46 15.34 35.00
C ASN A 826 13.26 16.18 34.51
N LYS A 827 13.46 17.23 33.68
CA LYS A 827 12.32 17.97 33.10
C LYS A 827 11.44 17.06 32.24
N ALA A 828 12.04 16.19 31.42
CA ALA A 828 11.31 15.22 30.61
C ALA A 828 10.44 14.31 31.50
N LYS A 829 11.03 13.73 32.55
CA LYS A 829 10.28 12.88 33.50
C LYS A 829 9.13 13.62 34.19
N LEU A 830 9.34 14.85 34.68
CA LEU A 830 8.28 15.64 35.34
C LEU A 830 7.12 15.95 34.38
N VAL A 831 7.44 16.25 33.13
CA VAL A 831 6.45 16.51 32.07
C VAL A 831 5.72 15.22 31.67
N GLU A 832 6.41 14.09 31.56
CA GLU A 832 5.82 12.76 31.30
C GLU A 832 4.90 12.30 32.46
N ASP A 833 5.37 12.40 33.72
CA ASP A 833 4.59 12.06 34.91
C ASP A 833 3.29 12.91 34.98
N PHE A 834 3.37 14.21 34.70
CA PHE A 834 2.19 15.10 34.66
C PHE A 834 1.28 14.83 33.45
N ALA A 835 1.82 14.50 32.28
CA ALA A 835 1.02 14.10 31.11
C ALA A 835 0.20 12.83 31.39
N VAL A 836 0.75 11.86 32.15
CA VAL A 836 0.00 10.69 32.61
C VAL A 836 -1.13 11.07 33.57
N VAL A 837 -0.92 12.04 34.48
CA VAL A 837 -1.98 12.55 35.38
C VAL A 837 -3.14 13.18 34.60
N VAL A 838 -2.83 13.96 33.55
CA VAL A 838 -3.82 14.56 32.64
C VAL A 838 -4.58 13.47 31.86
N GLU A 839 -3.87 12.55 31.23
CA GLU A 839 -4.45 11.51 30.36
C GLU A 839 -5.33 10.52 31.15
N GLN A 840 -4.97 10.20 32.40
CA GLN A 840 -5.78 9.36 33.29
C GLN A 840 -6.93 10.12 33.98
N GLN A 841 -7.12 11.42 33.68
CA GLN A 841 -8.12 12.30 34.32
C GLN A 841 -7.99 12.35 35.85
N TRP A 842 -6.76 12.23 36.38
CA TRP A 842 -6.47 12.30 37.82
C TRP A 842 -6.30 13.73 38.35
N CYS A 843 -6.45 14.74 37.49
CA CYS A 843 -6.49 16.14 37.90
C CYS A 843 -7.75 16.85 37.40
N GLN A 844 -8.11 17.94 38.08
CA GLN A 844 -9.14 18.89 37.65
C GLN A 844 -8.55 20.30 37.70
N ILE A 845 -8.51 20.99 36.57
CA ILE A 845 -7.82 22.27 36.39
C ILE A 845 -8.87 23.35 36.09
N PRO A 846 -8.90 24.49 36.80
CA PRO A 846 -9.85 25.56 36.50
C PRO A 846 -9.54 26.20 35.15
N TRP A 847 -10.55 26.33 34.28
CA TRP A 847 -10.36 26.91 32.95
C TRP A 847 -10.05 28.41 32.99
N SER A 848 -9.00 28.81 32.27
CA SER A 848 -8.78 30.18 31.82
C SER A 848 -8.21 30.18 30.40
N THR A 849 -8.29 31.33 29.71
CA THR A 849 -7.78 31.50 28.34
C THR A 849 -6.26 31.25 28.27
N GLU A 850 -5.53 31.58 29.34
CA GLU A 850 -4.08 31.45 29.45
C GLU A 850 -3.67 29.99 29.70
N VAL A 851 -4.38 29.30 30.61
CA VAL A 851 -4.18 27.87 30.92
C VAL A 851 -4.45 27.02 29.69
N GLU A 852 -5.58 27.26 29.00
CA GLU A 852 -5.98 26.52 27.80
C GLU A 852 -4.96 26.68 26.68
N LYS A 853 -4.50 27.91 26.41
CA LYS A 853 -3.48 28.16 25.38
C LYS A 853 -2.14 27.51 25.69
N GLN A 854 -1.64 27.59 26.94
CA GLN A 854 -0.34 27.00 27.27
C GLN A 854 -0.39 25.46 27.22
N LEU A 855 -1.47 24.82 27.69
CA LEU A 855 -1.64 23.37 27.56
C LEU A 855 -1.79 22.93 26.09
N GLN A 856 -2.48 23.72 25.26
CA GLN A 856 -2.67 23.43 23.84
C GLN A 856 -1.39 23.58 23.00
N ASP A 857 -0.54 24.56 23.30
CA ASP A 857 0.65 24.87 22.50
C ASP A 857 1.92 24.14 22.96
N TYR A 858 1.92 23.46 24.11
CA TYR A 858 3.10 22.74 24.62
C TYR A 858 3.38 21.45 23.83
N VAL A 859 4.57 21.36 23.24
CA VAL A 859 4.99 20.28 22.34
C VAL A 859 6.34 19.66 22.70
N SER A 860 6.54 18.40 22.32
CA SER A 860 7.81 17.67 22.43
C SER A 860 8.54 17.59 21.09
N VAL A 861 9.87 17.59 21.16
CA VAL A 861 10.78 17.45 20.01
C VAL A 861 11.92 16.49 20.34
N ASP A 862 11.89 15.31 19.71
CA ASP A 862 12.98 14.34 19.75
C ASP A 862 14.11 14.71 18.79
N ARG A 863 15.35 14.55 19.24
CA ARG A 863 16.58 14.74 18.45
C ARG A 863 17.46 13.52 18.61
N GLU A 864 17.67 12.75 17.54
CA GLU A 864 18.44 11.50 17.56
C GLU A 864 19.82 11.71 18.24
N GLY A 865 20.05 11.02 19.36
CA GLY A 865 21.29 11.12 20.14
C GLY A 865 21.35 12.24 21.19
N ARG A 866 20.24 12.93 21.50
CA ARG A 866 20.12 13.89 22.62
C ARG A 866 18.82 13.68 23.39
N SER A 867 18.69 14.30 24.56
CA SER A 867 17.47 14.30 25.36
C SER A 867 16.34 15.05 24.65
N THR A 868 15.12 14.53 24.72
CA THR A 868 13.88 15.18 24.25
C THR A 868 13.75 16.59 24.84
N GLN A 869 13.33 17.54 24.02
CA GLN A 869 13.14 18.94 24.42
C GLN A 869 11.66 19.30 24.34
N TYR A 870 11.21 20.16 25.25
CA TYR A 870 9.82 20.61 25.36
C TYR A 870 9.79 22.13 25.27
N HIS A 871 8.83 22.67 24.52
CA HIS A 871 8.62 24.10 24.35
C HIS A 871 7.22 24.39 23.79
N ASN A 872 6.82 25.67 23.78
CA ASN A 872 5.62 26.10 23.07
C ASN A 872 5.83 26.07 21.55
N ALA A 873 4.81 25.66 20.80
CA ALA A 873 4.81 25.60 19.33
C ALA A 873 4.68 26.98 18.65
N THR A 874 4.60 28.06 19.43
CA THR A 874 4.54 29.44 18.96
C THR A 874 5.63 30.28 19.63
N ASP A 875 6.39 31.05 18.85
CA ASP A 875 7.54 31.86 19.31
C ASP A 875 7.16 33.03 20.27
N SER A 876 5.90 33.13 20.68
CA SER A 876 5.31 34.26 21.41
C SER A 876 4.68 33.90 22.76
N GLY A 877 4.79 32.65 23.23
CA GLY A 877 4.20 32.19 24.49
C GLY A 877 5.24 31.71 25.51
N HIS A 878 5.07 32.11 26.77
CA HIS A 878 5.78 31.53 27.92
C HIS A 878 5.12 30.21 28.38
N ASP A 879 5.87 29.29 29.00
CA ASP A 879 5.39 28.00 29.51
C ASP A 879 5.17 27.96 31.04
N ASP A 880 5.31 29.11 31.72
CA ASP A 880 5.33 29.23 33.19
C ASP A 880 4.18 28.50 33.92
N ILE A 881 2.96 28.46 33.35
CA ILE A 881 1.81 27.82 34.00
C ILE A 881 1.92 26.29 33.91
N VAL A 882 2.44 25.78 32.80
CA VAL A 882 2.76 24.35 32.64
C VAL A 882 3.88 23.95 33.60
N SER A 883 4.90 24.81 33.78
CA SER A 883 5.94 24.64 34.79
C SER A 883 5.38 24.56 36.21
N ALA A 884 4.57 25.54 36.61
CA ALA A 884 3.93 25.54 37.93
C ALA A 884 2.99 24.34 38.12
N LEU A 885 2.32 23.86 37.05
CA LEU A 885 1.51 22.63 37.09
C LEU A 885 2.36 21.37 37.34
N TYR A 886 3.42 21.10 36.59
CA TYR A 886 4.21 19.88 36.84
C TYR A 886 4.99 19.93 38.18
N PHE A 887 5.38 21.12 38.66
CA PHE A 887 5.89 21.26 40.04
C PHE A 887 4.78 21.03 41.09
N CYS A 888 3.52 21.41 40.81
CA CYS A 888 2.40 21.14 41.71
C CYS A 888 2.11 19.63 41.84
N PHE A 889 2.25 18.86 40.75
CA PHE A 889 1.95 17.42 40.72
C PHE A 889 3.16 16.49 40.91
N SER A 890 4.38 16.99 41.11
CA SER A 890 5.60 16.16 41.22
C SER A 890 5.64 15.18 42.40
N ASP A 891 4.86 15.43 43.44
CA ASP A 891 4.68 14.60 44.64
C ASP A 891 3.40 13.75 44.60
N PHE A 892 2.60 13.84 43.53
CA PHE A 892 1.32 13.17 43.41
C PHE A 892 1.50 11.67 43.13
N GLN A 893 1.19 10.84 44.13
CA GLN A 893 1.18 9.38 44.00
C GLN A 893 -0.17 8.91 43.46
N SER A 894 -0.17 7.87 42.63
CA SER A 894 -1.43 7.31 42.09
C SER A 894 -2.33 6.78 43.22
N PRO A 895 -3.65 7.00 43.14
CA PRO A 895 -4.57 6.61 44.21
C PRO A 895 -4.62 5.08 44.35
N ALA A 896 -3.96 4.57 45.40
CA ALA A 896 -3.94 3.15 45.69
C ALA A 896 -5.37 2.64 45.96
N LEU A 897 -5.79 1.64 45.17
CA LEU A 897 -7.18 1.18 45.11
C LEU A 897 -7.52 0.32 46.34
N LEU A 898 -7.77 1.00 47.47
CA LEU A 898 -8.24 0.42 48.73
C LEU A 898 -9.69 -0.09 48.58
N LEU A 899 -9.81 -1.27 47.98
CA LEU A 899 -11.05 -2.04 48.00
C LEU A 899 -11.47 -2.27 49.46
N PRO A 900 -12.66 -1.83 49.90
CA PRO A 900 -13.15 -2.16 51.24
C PRO A 900 -13.30 -3.69 51.35
N TRP A 901 -12.93 -4.24 52.50
CA TRP A 901 -12.95 -5.69 52.72
C TRP A 901 -14.38 -6.25 52.63
N VAL A 902 -14.63 -7.14 51.67
CA VAL A 902 -15.93 -7.82 51.49
C VAL A 902 -15.82 -9.30 51.90
N GLY A 903 -15.88 -9.56 53.20
CA GLY A 903 -15.96 -10.93 53.74
C GLY A 903 -17.41 -11.43 53.84
N ARG A 904 -17.61 -12.72 53.54
CA ARG A 904 -18.88 -13.41 53.87
C ARG A 904 -18.93 -13.72 55.37
N VAL A 905 -19.88 -13.14 56.08
CA VAL A 905 -20.27 -13.62 57.42
C VAL A 905 -20.98 -14.97 57.25
N GLY A 906 -20.51 -15.99 57.96
CA GLY A 906 -21.14 -17.32 57.98
C GLY A 906 -22.53 -17.27 58.63
N GLY A 907 -23.45 -18.12 58.17
CA GLY A 907 -24.85 -18.06 58.60
C GLY A 907 -25.06 -18.27 60.09
N ILE A 908 -25.92 -17.44 60.69
CA ILE A 908 -26.41 -17.62 62.06
C ILE A 908 -27.13 -18.97 62.15
N SER A 909 -26.67 -19.83 63.05
CA SER A 909 -27.35 -21.08 63.36
C SER A 909 -28.71 -20.79 64.00
N LYS A 910 -29.81 -21.27 63.42
CA LYS A 910 -31.09 -21.34 64.12
C LYS A 910 -30.99 -22.35 65.28
N SER A 911 -30.87 -21.84 66.50
CA SER A 911 -31.52 -22.46 67.65
C SER A 911 -33.04 -22.35 67.48
N ASN A 912 -33.79 -23.30 68.06
CA ASN A 912 -35.26 -23.29 68.07
C ASN A 912 -35.83 -22.04 68.76
#